data_AF-A0A178IIV8-F1
#
_entry.id   AF-A0A178IIV8-F1
#
_cell.length_a   1.000
_cell.length_b   1.000
_cell.length_c   1.000
_cell.angle_alpha   90.00
_cell.angle_beta   90.00
_cell.angle_gamma   90.00
#
_symmetry.space_group_name_H-M   'P 1'
#
loop_
_entity.id
_entity.type
_entity.pdbx_description
1 polymer ?
#
loop_
_entity_poly.entity_id
_entity_poly.type
_entity_poly.pdbx_seq_one_letter_code
_entity_poly.pdbx_strand_id
1 'polypeptide(L)'
;MLQAVSFFSIHADDEPRPSDAAPQSGGDTAQPPAWPETTRVTRPWTRWWWPGSAVDEANLTRELAAFAGAGLGGVEITPIYGARGFERRYIAFLSPRYIEVLRHTAAEAARLGLGVDMATGTGWPFGGPQVRPEDAELAIEITDGKFTPKPTDFRVKRSAPGGAGPVLNPYSTAALAHYLEPFTAALKQLPPGAIRAQFHDSFEYKANWAAELPDAFRKRHGYDLAAHAAMLAAAPAAESDADTIARIKSDYRETLAALHMDYVRAWHTWTRSVGGISREQAHGAPANLLDLYALSDIPETEIFGSTDFPIPFYRNPPEERSREVPQPLVNQLASSAAHVAGKKLASSEAFTWAREHFHEAPSGLKPELDQLFLTGINHIFYHGSCFSPADAPWPGWLFYASTQYNPRNPLWHEFAALNAYITRVQSFLQAGRPDNGILLYWPVYDLWHDPKGWNRNLGMHGHDWLTEAPAGRLAQALIDRGYTFDFVSDEQLRTTACVPRSSRLRTIGTAEYQAVLVPRTGHMPAATLRRLLDLASQGARILFFDAMPADVPGFARLESRRAEFAEQLARIELPPPGTAVRAAMLGKGNVYVGDDLDTLLGLVPVARETIADSGLRFVRRALPDGHIWFIANLTDKPYSDAAPLVTEDAAAALYDPLSGVSGMARYSAARADSDAGTPATLSVGLQLAPGQSIIVRTYAGEAVPENAASWTYSAPVGEPAALGGRWTVTFASGGPQLPPPFKTAALTSWTDQGGEAGRFAGMARYELDFELPAAPEGAEVEDWWLDLGDVRETARVLVNGRDVGLLWCLPFRARIGHCLRPGKNHLAIEVTNLAANRIRDLDQRGVVWKNFHEINFVNAHYKPLDAGLWPLQPSGLLGPVTLTPLKVER
;
A
#
# COMPACT_ATOMS: atom_id res chain seq x y z
N MET A 1 -42.72 46.96 22.58
CA MET A 1 -44.13 46.53 22.56
C MET A 1 -44.17 45.27 21.71
N LEU A 2 -44.64 44.13 22.26
CA LEU A 2 -44.78 42.80 21.60
C LEU A 2 -43.48 42.23 20.95
N GLN A 3 -42.77 41.34 21.66
CA GLN A 3 -42.97 39.88 21.71
C GLN A 3 -42.35 39.13 20.52
N ALA A 4 -41.17 38.55 20.76
CA ALA A 4 -40.61 37.45 19.99
C ALA A 4 -40.64 36.18 20.88
N VAL A 5 -41.06 35.06 20.31
CA VAL A 5 -41.31 33.81 21.04
C VAL A 5 -40.02 32.99 21.17
N SER A 6 -39.86 32.35 22.33
CA SER A 6 -38.71 31.50 22.64
C SER A 6 -38.66 30.24 21.76
N PHE A 7 -37.48 29.91 21.25
CA PHE A 7 -37.16 28.58 20.75
C PHE A 7 -36.02 27.99 21.58
N PHE A 8 -36.13 26.70 21.90
CA PHE A 8 -35.24 26.00 22.83
C PHE A 8 -33.79 26.00 22.35
N SER A 9 -32.89 26.52 23.18
CA SER A 9 -31.47 26.16 23.10
C SER A 9 -31.28 24.85 23.86
N ILE A 10 -30.86 23.81 23.16
CA ILE A 10 -30.32 22.60 23.78
C ILE A 10 -28.82 22.89 23.95
N HIS A 11 -28.39 23.11 25.19
CA HIS A 11 -26.97 23.19 25.50
C HIS A 11 -26.33 21.82 25.34
N ALA A 12 -25.13 21.79 24.77
CA ALA A 12 -24.30 20.59 24.72
C ALA A 12 -23.47 20.55 26.00
N ASP A 13 -23.87 19.70 26.95
CA ASP A 13 -23.11 19.46 28.17
C ASP A 13 -22.11 18.31 27.96
N ASP A 14 -20.86 18.59 28.33
CA ASP A 14 -19.82 17.69 28.84
C ASP A 14 -19.52 16.35 28.12
N GLU A 15 -18.49 16.38 27.27
CA GLU A 15 -17.49 15.31 27.30
C GLU A 15 -16.69 15.39 28.62
N PRO A 16 -16.46 14.26 29.33
CA PRO A 16 -15.74 14.29 30.58
C PRO A 16 -14.25 14.55 30.36
N ARG A 17 -13.80 15.75 30.76
CA ARG A 17 -12.36 15.98 31.00
C ARG A 17 -11.91 15.10 32.18
N PRO A 18 -10.73 14.47 32.13
CA PRO A 18 -10.18 13.80 33.31
C PRO A 18 -9.97 14.86 34.40
N SER A 19 -10.55 14.64 35.57
CA SER A 19 -10.42 15.55 36.70
C SER A 19 -9.08 15.36 37.40
N ASP A 20 -8.42 16.47 37.75
CA ASP A 20 -7.26 16.47 38.64
C ASP A 20 -7.68 16.00 40.05
N ALA A 21 -7.63 14.70 40.29
CA ALA A 21 -7.74 14.11 41.61
C ALA A 21 -6.34 13.94 42.22
N ALA A 22 -6.08 14.62 43.34
CA ALA A 22 -4.86 14.43 44.11
C ALA A 22 -4.71 12.94 44.54
N PRO A 23 -3.48 12.40 44.62
CA PRO A 23 -3.26 10.96 44.59
C PRO A 23 -3.81 10.25 45.82
N GLN A 24 -4.78 9.36 45.60
CA GLN A 24 -5.12 8.33 46.58
C GLN A 24 -4.17 7.14 46.42
N SER A 25 -3.81 6.54 47.55
CA SER A 25 -2.67 5.63 47.68
C SER A 25 -2.85 4.26 47.03
N GLY A 26 -1.94 3.92 46.10
CA GLY A 26 -1.34 2.58 45.99
C GLY A 26 -2.28 1.39 45.77
N GLY A 27 -2.77 1.21 44.54
CA GLY A 27 -3.19 -0.08 44.03
C GLY A 27 -2.23 -0.50 42.90
N ASP A 28 -1.44 -1.55 43.12
CA ASP A 28 -0.34 -1.96 42.24
C ASP A 28 -0.84 -2.81 41.04
N THR A 29 -1.69 -2.20 40.21
CA THR A 29 -2.30 -2.88 39.04
C THR A 29 -1.45 -2.69 37.79
N ALA A 30 -0.87 -3.80 37.33
CA ALA A 30 -0.05 -3.82 36.12
C ALA A 30 -0.78 -3.25 34.89
N GLN A 31 -0.09 -2.41 34.10
CA GLN A 31 -0.67 -1.70 32.96
C GLN A 31 -0.27 -2.36 31.63
N PRO A 32 -1.15 -2.36 30.60
CA PRO A 32 -0.76 -2.85 29.28
C PRO A 32 0.31 -1.92 28.65
N PRO A 33 1.29 -2.47 27.90
CA PRO A 33 2.29 -1.68 27.18
C PRO A 33 1.66 -0.60 26.28
N ALA A 34 2.17 0.63 26.36
CA ALA A 34 1.59 1.78 25.66
C ALA A 34 1.69 1.66 24.14
N TRP A 35 0.67 2.16 23.44
CA TRP A 35 0.65 2.28 21.98
C TRP A 35 1.39 3.55 21.52
N PRO A 36 2.02 3.57 20.33
CA PRO A 36 2.61 4.79 19.77
C PRO A 36 1.56 5.90 19.51
N GLU A 37 2.00 7.15 19.55
CA GLU A 37 1.14 8.31 19.27
C GLU A 37 0.51 8.24 17.87
N THR A 38 -0.81 8.41 17.78
CA THR A 38 -1.51 8.50 16.49
C THR A 38 -1.52 9.94 15.99
N THR A 39 -1.13 10.15 14.73
CA THR A 39 -1.15 11.46 14.07
C THR A 39 -1.97 11.40 12.78
N ARG A 40 -2.24 12.56 12.16
CA ARG A 40 -2.96 12.60 10.88
C ARG A 40 -2.25 11.84 9.75
N VAL A 41 -0.94 11.57 9.83
CA VAL A 41 -0.23 10.76 8.81
C VAL A 41 -0.16 9.28 9.18
N THR A 42 -0.37 8.90 10.45
CA THR A 42 -0.54 7.48 10.80
C THR A 42 -1.96 7.01 10.51
N ARG A 43 -2.94 7.89 10.29
CA ARG A 43 -4.27 7.51 9.75
C ARG A 43 -4.21 7.28 8.23
N PRO A 44 -5.07 6.44 7.65
CA PRO A 44 -5.22 6.35 6.19
C PRO A 44 -5.85 7.61 5.62
N TRP A 45 -5.56 7.91 4.35
CA TRP A 45 -6.12 9.03 3.59
C TRP A 45 -6.99 8.49 2.46
N THR A 46 -7.75 9.35 1.77
CA THR A 46 -8.55 8.95 0.60
C THR A 46 -8.32 9.88 -0.58
N ARG A 47 -8.24 9.35 -1.80
CA ARG A 47 -8.34 10.16 -3.01
C ARG A 47 -9.79 10.62 -3.15
N TRP A 48 -9.99 11.93 -3.09
CA TRP A 48 -11.29 12.59 -3.09
C TRP A 48 -11.58 13.16 -4.48
N TRP A 49 -12.32 12.38 -5.25
CA TRP A 49 -12.71 12.73 -6.61
C TRP A 49 -13.72 13.88 -6.57
N TRP A 50 -13.49 14.93 -7.37
CA TRP A 50 -14.40 16.07 -7.49
C TRP A 50 -15.04 16.14 -8.89
N PRO A 51 -16.19 15.49 -9.12
CA PRO A 51 -16.86 15.52 -10.42
C PRO A 51 -17.26 16.93 -10.85
N GLY A 52 -16.74 17.39 -11.97
CA GLY A 52 -17.03 18.71 -12.53
C GLY A 52 -16.49 19.88 -11.69
N SER A 53 -15.65 19.59 -10.69
CA SER A 53 -15.42 20.45 -9.52
C SER A 53 -16.71 21.02 -8.92
N ALA A 54 -17.83 20.30 -9.01
CA ALA A 54 -19.17 20.82 -8.74
C ALA A 54 -19.51 20.79 -7.25
N VAL A 55 -18.64 21.42 -6.45
CA VAL A 55 -18.64 21.43 -4.99
C VAL A 55 -19.15 22.75 -4.41
N ASP A 56 -19.61 22.72 -3.17
CA ASP A 56 -19.96 23.90 -2.38
C ASP A 56 -19.57 23.72 -0.90
N GLU A 57 -19.42 24.83 -0.20
CA GLU A 57 -18.88 24.93 1.15
C GLU A 57 -19.63 24.06 2.16
N ALA A 58 -20.97 24.00 2.07
CA ALA A 58 -21.79 23.24 2.99
C ALA A 58 -21.63 21.72 2.77
N ASN A 59 -21.55 21.28 1.52
CA ASN A 59 -21.29 19.88 1.18
C ASN A 59 -19.85 19.47 1.52
N LEU A 60 -18.86 20.34 1.27
CA LEU A 60 -17.45 20.13 1.63
C LEU A 60 -17.27 19.98 3.16
N THR A 61 -17.86 20.88 3.96
CA THR A 61 -17.86 20.79 5.42
C THR A 61 -18.47 19.47 5.91
N ARG A 62 -19.61 19.04 5.35
CA ARG A 62 -20.24 17.77 5.74
C ARG A 62 -19.34 16.57 5.46
N GLU A 63 -18.78 16.48 4.25
CA GLU A 63 -17.97 15.32 3.87
C GLU A 63 -16.65 15.25 4.63
N LEU A 64 -15.96 16.38 4.82
CA LEU A 64 -14.75 16.42 5.65
C LEU A 64 -15.05 16.02 7.10
N ALA A 65 -16.18 16.46 7.66
CA ALA A 65 -16.60 16.04 9.00
C ALA A 65 -16.91 14.54 9.07
N ALA A 66 -17.55 13.97 8.05
CA ALA A 66 -17.79 12.54 7.94
C ALA A 66 -16.47 11.74 7.81
N PHE A 67 -15.52 12.22 7.01
CA PHE A 67 -14.20 11.61 6.83
C PHE A 67 -13.37 11.63 8.12
N ALA A 68 -13.35 12.77 8.84
CA ALA A 68 -12.70 12.88 10.14
C ALA A 68 -13.35 11.95 11.18
N GLY A 69 -14.68 11.90 11.23
CA GLY A 69 -15.44 10.99 12.12
C GLY A 69 -15.24 9.51 11.79
N ALA A 70 -15.00 9.16 10.53
CA ALA A 70 -14.62 7.82 10.09
C ALA A 70 -13.13 7.50 10.30
N GLY A 71 -12.34 8.38 10.92
CA GLY A 71 -10.94 8.11 11.26
C GLY A 71 -9.93 8.30 10.13
N LEU A 72 -10.31 8.97 9.03
CA LEU A 72 -9.34 9.37 8.00
C LEU A 72 -8.38 10.46 8.53
N GLY A 73 -7.19 10.54 7.94
CA GLY A 73 -6.14 11.51 8.25
C GLY A 73 -6.07 12.68 7.28
N GLY A 74 -6.67 12.55 6.10
CA GLY A 74 -6.67 13.58 5.07
C GLY A 74 -7.28 13.11 3.75
N VAL A 75 -7.27 14.02 2.79
CA VAL A 75 -7.81 13.84 1.44
C VAL A 75 -6.78 14.25 0.40
N GLU A 76 -6.79 13.61 -0.77
CA GLU A 76 -6.14 14.11 -1.98
C GLU A 76 -7.22 14.60 -2.95
N ILE A 77 -7.26 15.89 -3.27
CA ILE A 77 -8.25 16.45 -4.18
C ILE A 77 -7.82 16.20 -5.62
N THR A 78 -8.63 15.44 -6.35
CA THR A 78 -8.40 15.13 -7.77
C THR A 78 -9.67 15.50 -8.57
N PRO A 79 -9.69 16.70 -9.20
CA PRO A 79 -10.80 17.15 -10.02
C PRO A 79 -10.93 16.31 -11.28
N ILE A 80 -12.16 15.92 -11.64
CA ILE A 80 -12.45 15.06 -12.80
C ILE A 80 -13.69 15.51 -13.56
N TYR A 81 -14.04 14.79 -14.63
CA TYR A 81 -15.29 14.91 -15.40
C TYR A 81 -16.55 15.07 -14.53
N GLY A 82 -17.59 15.73 -15.05
CA GLY A 82 -18.81 16.03 -14.29
C GLY A 82 -19.88 14.94 -14.26
N ALA A 83 -20.82 15.09 -13.32
CA ALA A 83 -22.08 14.33 -13.27
C ALA A 83 -23.17 15.01 -14.12
N ARG A 84 -23.84 14.23 -14.98
CA ARG A 84 -24.87 14.69 -15.92
C ARG A 84 -26.10 15.21 -15.17
N GLY A 85 -26.62 16.34 -15.63
CA GLY A 85 -27.74 17.07 -15.02
C GLY A 85 -27.31 18.12 -14.00
N PHE A 86 -26.02 18.17 -13.64
CA PHE A 86 -25.44 19.13 -12.69
C PHE A 86 -24.50 20.15 -13.35
N GLU A 87 -24.48 20.26 -14.68
CA GLU A 87 -23.60 21.14 -15.47
C GLU A 87 -23.64 22.61 -15.01
N ARG A 88 -24.79 23.07 -14.51
CA ARG A 88 -24.96 24.43 -13.96
C ARG A 88 -24.20 24.70 -12.66
N ARG A 89 -23.70 23.65 -11.99
CA ARG A 89 -22.89 23.72 -10.77
C ARG A 89 -21.39 23.56 -11.04
N TYR A 90 -20.99 23.27 -12.28
CA TYR A 90 -19.59 22.98 -12.59
C TYR A 90 -18.72 24.21 -12.37
N ILE A 91 -17.58 24.01 -11.72
CA ILE A 91 -16.58 25.05 -11.48
C ILE A 91 -15.40 24.78 -12.43
N ALA A 92 -15.06 25.75 -13.27
CA ALA A 92 -13.91 25.61 -14.16
C ALA A 92 -12.61 25.47 -13.34
N PHE A 93 -11.77 24.50 -13.71
CA PHE A 93 -10.51 24.24 -13.02
C PHE A 93 -9.61 25.49 -12.96
N LEU A 94 -8.96 25.73 -11.82
CA LEU A 94 -8.15 26.92 -11.49
C LEU A 94 -8.86 28.29 -11.61
N SER A 95 -10.19 28.35 -11.83
CA SER A 95 -10.94 29.61 -11.78
C SER A 95 -10.94 30.24 -10.37
N PRO A 96 -11.23 31.55 -10.22
CA PRO A 96 -11.30 32.18 -8.90
C PRO A 96 -12.25 31.48 -7.92
N ARG A 97 -13.38 30.95 -8.42
CA ARG A 97 -14.33 30.15 -7.63
C ARG A 97 -13.76 28.79 -7.21
N TYR A 98 -12.92 28.16 -8.03
CA TYR A 98 -12.19 26.94 -7.64
C TYR A 98 -11.23 27.21 -6.47
N ILE A 99 -10.53 28.35 -6.50
CA ILE A 99 -9.60 28.74 -5.42
C ILE A 99 -10.33 29.14 -4.13
N GLU A 100 -11.54 29.70 -4.23
CA GLU A 100 -12.42 29.95 -3.08
C GLU A 100 -12.82 28.65 -2.37
N VAL A 101 -13.38 27.66 -3.09
CA VAL A 101 -13.78 26.39 -2.48
C VAL A 101 -12.58 25.57 -1.99
N LEU A 102 -11.42 25.68 -2.65
CA LEU A 102 -10.18 25.06 -2.19
C LEU A 102 -9.68 25.67 -0.88
N ARG A 103 -9.81 27.00 -0.70
CA ARG A 103 -9.52 27.69 0.56
C ARG A 103 -10.45 27.25 1.68
N HIS A 104 -11.75 27.11 1.39
CA HIS A 104 -12.73 26.60 2.36
C HIS A 104 -12.39 25.17 2.79
N THR A 105 -12.14 24.28 1.83
CA THR A 105 -11.70 22.90 2.09
C THR A 105 -10.45 22.82 2.96
N ALA A 106 -9.43 23.63 2.68
CA ALA A 106 -8.21 23.66 3.49
C ALA A 106 -8.47 24.16 4.93
N ALA A 107 -9.30 25.18 5.10
CA ALA A 107 -9.66 25.72 6.41
C ALA A 107 -10.46 24.69 7.25
N GLU A 108 -11.44 24.02 6.64
CA GLU A 108 -12.25 23.00 7.29
C GLU A 108 -11.46 21.72 7.60
N ALA A 109 -10.58 21.30 6.70
CA ALA A 109 -9.65 20.21 6.95
C ALA A 109 -8.74 20.52 8.15
N ALA A 110 -8.17 21.73 8.21
CA ALA A 110 -7.37 22.18 9.35
C ALA A 110 -8.18 22.21 10.66
N ARG A 111 -9.43 22.71 10.63
CA ARG A 111 -10.35 22.69 11.79
C ARG A 111 -10.64 21.27 12.29
N LEU A 112 -10.64 20.29 11.40
CA LEU A 112 -10.92 18.87 11.69
C LEU A 112 -9.65 18.01 11.91
N GLY A 113 -8.46 18.61 11.89
CA GLY A 113 -7.18 17.91 12.04
C GLY A 113 -6.74 17.08 10.83
N LEU A 114 -7.44 17.21 9.70
CA LEU A 114 -7.12 16.55 8.44
C LEU A 114 -5.96 17.24 7.70
N GLY A 115 -5.31 16.51 6.79
CA GLY A 115 -4.47 17.08 5.74
C GLY A 115 -5.17 17.13 4.39
N VAL A 116 -4.65 17.98 3.48
CA VAL A 116 -5.13 18.11 2.11
C VAL A 116 -3.94 18.02 1.17
N ASP A 117 -3.94 17.04 0.27
CA ASP A 117 -3.09 16.99 -0.92
C ASP A 117 -3.92 17.38 -2.15
N MET A 118 -3.27 17.67 -3.28
CA MET A 118 -3.96 17.93 -4.55
C MET A 118 -3.12 17.44 -5.73
N ALA A 119 -3.73 16.84 -6.74
CA ALA A 119 -3.07 16.58 -8.02
C ALA A 119 -2.59 17.89 -8.67
N THR A 120 -1.40 17.91 -9.29
CA THR A 120 -0.93 19.09 -10.04
C THR A 120 -1.58 19.19 -11.43
N GLY A 121 -2.89 19.02 -11.48
CA GLY A 121 -3.66 18.81 -12.70
C GLY A 121 -5.10 18.46 -12.40
N THR A 122 -5.78 17.89 -13.39
CA THR A 122 -7.14 17.39 -13.28
C THR A 122 -7.26 16.17 -14.18
N GLY A 123 -7.81 15.07 -13.66
CA GLY A 123 -7.53 13.76 -14.26
C GLY A 123 -6.02 13.52 -14.34
N TRP A 124 -5.58 12.78 -15.36
CA TRP A 124 -4.16 12.41 -15.55
C TRP A 124 -3.87 12.02 -17.01
N PRO A 125 -2.61 12.01 -17.47
CA PRO A 125 -1.43 12.64 -16.86
C PRO A 125 -1.49 14.17 -16.90
N PHE A 126 -0.39 14.85 -16.56
CA PHE A 126 -0.34 16.32 -16.58
C PHE A 126 -0.59 16.87 -17.99
N GLY A 127 -1.49 17.84 -18.08
CA GLY A 127 -1.84 18.50 -19.33
C GLY A 127 -3.01 19.47 -19.14
N GLY A 128 -3.52 19.98 -20.26
CA GLY A 128 -4.67 20.88 -20.27
C GLY A 128 -4.61 21.91 -21.40
N PRO A 129 -5.61 22.80 -21.51
CA PRO A 129 -5.70 23.77 -22.61
C PRO A 129 -4.57 24.82 -22.60
N GLN A 130 -3.83 24.94 -21.49
CA GLN A 130 -2.65 25.80 -21.36
C GLN A 130 -1.36 25.20 -21.96
N VAL A 131 -1.33 23.90 -22.28
CA VAL A 131 -0.16 23.26 -22.90
C VAL A 131 -0.07 23.72 -24.36
N ARG A 132 1.03 24.39 -24.70
CA ARG A 132 1.29 24.91 -26.05
C ARG A 132 1.63 23.76 -27.01
N PRO A 133 1.39 23.89 -28.33
CA PRO A 133 1.72 22.84 -29.30
C PRO A 133 3.19 22.37 -29.26
N GLU A 134 4.12 23.27 -28.91
CA GLU A 134 5.54 23.00 -28.73
C GLU A 134 5.91 22.38 -27.37
N ASP A 135 5.09 22.59 -26.34
CA ASP A 135 5.23 22.02 -24.99
C ASP A 135 4.56 20.64 -24.86
N ALA A 136 3.78 20.24 -25.88
CA ALA A 136 3.01 19.00 -25.91
C ALA A 136 3.88 17.75 -26.04
N GLU A 137 3.33 16.63 -25.61
CA GLU A 137 3.91 15.30 -25.71
C GLU A 137 4.39 14.97 -27.14
N LEU A 138 5.64 14.55 -27.31
CA LEU A 138 6.22 14.20 -28.62
C LEU A 138 6.51 12.70 -28.76
N ALA A 139 6.19 12.17 -29.94
CA ALA A 139 6.64 10.87 -30.43
C ALA A 139 7.59 11.02 -31.64
N ILE A 140 8.52 10.08 -31.79
CA ILE A 140 9.50 10.04 -32.88
C ILE A 140 9.09 9.08 -33.99
N GLU A 141 9.14 9.56 -35.23
CA GLU A 141 9.13 8.74 -36.43
C GLU A 141 10.51 8.76 -37.10
N ILE A 142 10.85 7.69 -37.83
CA ILE A 142 11.99 7.72 -38.77
C ILE A 142 11.42 7.68 -40.19
N THR A 143 11.76 8.69 -40.99
CA THR A 143 11.42 8.78 -42.42
C THR A 143 12.68 9.10 -43.20
N ASP A 144 12.94 8.38 -44.29
CA ASP A 144 14.14 8.54 -45.13
C ASP A 144 15.47 8.59 -44.34
N GLY A 145 15.57 7.78 -43.29
CA GLY A 145 16.76 7.74 -42.41
C GLY A 145 16.93 8.98 -41.53
N LYS A 146 15.85 9.73 -41.24
CA LYS A 146 15.87 10.91 -40.37
C LYS A 146 14.81 10.85 -39.29
N PHE A 147 15.20 11.26 -38.08
CA PHE A 147 14.28 11.48 -36.96
C PHE A 147 13.37 12.68 -37.21
N THR A 148 12.06 12.44 -37.20
CA THR A 148 11.01 13.45 -37.33
C THR A 148 10.11 13.38 -36.09
N PRO A 149 10.26 14.29 -35.10
CA PRO A 149 9.36 14.35 -33.96
C PRO A 149 8.01 14.94 -34.36
N LYS A 150 6.93 14.40 -33.77
CA LYS A 150 5.56 14.89 -33.94
C LYS A 150 4.82 14.91 -32.60
N PRO A 151 3.92 15.87 -32.35
CA PRO A 151 3.00 15.81 -31.23
C PRO A 151 2.16 14.53 -31.26
N THR A 152 1.91 13.92 -30.10
CA THR A 152 0.97 12.80 -30.00
C THR A 152 -0.47 13.29 -30.11
N ASP A 153 -1.40 12.34 -30.30
CA ASP A 153 -2.84 12.59 -30.20
C ASP A 153 -3.35 12.59 -28.75
N PHE A 154 -2.46 12.39 -27.77
CA PHE A 154 -2.83 12.05 -26.41
C PHE A 154 -3.32 13.28 -25.63
N ARG A 155 -4.39 13.07 -24.88
CA ARG A 155 -5.08 14.09 -24.10
C ARG A 155 -5.32 13.61 -22.70
N VAL A 156 -5.38 14.55 -21.78
CA VAL A 156 -5.69 14.34 -20.36
C VAL A 156 -6.94 13.46 -20.24
N LYS A 157 -6.81 12.30 -19.59
CA LYS A 157 -7.93 11.42 -19.28
C LYS A 157 -8.72 12.00 -18.13
N ARG A 158 -10.05 11.88 -18.16
CA ARG A 158 -10.95 12.19 -17.03
C ARG A 158 -10.95 13.66 -16.60
N SER A 159 -10.55 14.57 -17.49
CA SER A 159 -10.41 15.99 -17.20
C SER A 159 -11.69 16.65 -16.67
N ALA A 160 -11.54 17.53 -15.69
CA ALA A 160 -12.61 18.41 -15.25
C ALA A 160 -12.94 19.47 -16.32
N PRO A 161 -14.13 20.12 -16.24
CA PRO A 161 -14.48 21.27 -17.06
C PRO A 161 -13.38 22.35 -17.03
N GLY A 162 -12.90 22.74 -18.22
CA GLY A 162 -11.77 23.65 -18.38
C GLY A 162 -10.38 23.01 -18.30
N GLY A 163 -10.27 21.70 -18.01
CA GLY A 163 -9.02 20.95 -17.93
C GLY A 163 -8.64 20.13 -19.17
N ALA A 164 -9.53 20.02 -20.16
CA ALA A 164 -9.28 19.20 -21.35
C ALA A 164 -8.25 19.84 -22.30
N GLY A 165 -7.20 19.10 -22.65
CA GLY A 165 -6.17 19.54 -23.60
C GLY A 165 -5.12 18.46 -23.90
N PRO A 166 -4.07 18.79 -24.67
CA PRO A 166 -2.96 17.87 -24.91
C PRO A 166 -2.19 17.58 -23.62
N VAL A 167 -1.56 16.42 -23.57
CA VAL A 167 -0.65 16.00 -22.50
C VAL A 167 0.68 16.75 -22.63
N LEU A 168 1.27 17.11 -21.50
CA LEU A 168 2.56 17.78 -21.38
C LEU A 168 3.72 16.85 -21.77
N ASN A 169 4.80 17.36 -22.35
CA ASN A 169 6.00 16.56 -22.57
C ASN A 169 6.72 16.23 -21.24
N PRO A 170 6.80 14.95 -20.82
CA PRO A 170 7.38 14.55 -19.52
C PRO A 170 8.92 14.56 -19.49
N TYR A 171 9.56 15.08 -20.53
CA TYR A 171 11.02 15.14 -20.69
C TYR A 171 11.56 16.57 -20.86
N SER A 172 10.70 17.59 -20.87
CA SER A 172 11.10 19.00 -21.01
C SER A 172 10.82 19.78 -19.73
N THR A 173 11.87 20.28 -19.08
CA THR A 173 11.78 21.17 -17.93
C THR A 173 11.26 22.56 -18.31
N ALA A 174 11.46 22.99 -19.56
CA ALA A 174 10.91 24.25 -20.09
C ALA A 174 9.39 24.16 -20.26
N ALA A 175 8.89 23.08 -20.87
CA ALA A 175 7.46 22.83 -21.00
C ALA A 175 6.77 22.76 -19.62
N LEU A 176 7.40 22.07 -18.67
CA LEU A 176 6.94 22.01 -17.29
C LEU A 176 6.89 23.39 -16.62
N ALA A 177 7.90 24.23 -16.82
CA ALA A 177 7.90 25.59 -16.26
C ALA A 177 6.70 26.40 -16.75
N HIS A 178 6.40 26.37 -18.06
CA HIS A 178 5.21 27.01 -18.64
C HIS A 178 3.91 26.42 -18.06
N TYR A 179 3.82 25.09 -17.96
CA TYR A 179 2.64 24.39 -17.41
C TYR A 179 2.31 24.82 -15.98
N LEU A 180 3.33 25.10 -15.17
CA LEU A 180 3.19 25.44 -13.75
C LEU A 180 2.94 26.93 -13.48
N GLU A 181 2.98 27.81 -14.48
CA GLU A 181 2.68 29.25 -14.31
C GLU A 181 1.27 29.50 -13.74
N PRO A 182 0.17 28.89 -14.27
CA PRO A 182 -1.18 29.11 -13.74
C PRO A 182 -1.35 28.53 -12.33
N PHE A 183 -0.74 27.38 -12.04
CA PHE A 183 -0.75 26.77 -10.70
C PHE A 183 -0.04 27.66 -9.70
N THR A 184 1.09 28.25 -10.07
CA THR A 184 1.83 29.21 -9.23
C THR A 184 0.96 30.43 -8.91
N ALA A 185 0.25 30.98 -9.89
CA ALA A 185 -0.64 32.13 -9.69
C ALA A 185 -1.89 31.79 -8.86
N ALA A 186 -2.41 30.57 -8.99
CA ALA A 186 -3.53 30.04 -8.24
C ALA A 186 -3.18 29.74 -6.78
N LEU A 187 -2.18 28.89 -6.54
CA LEU A 187 -1.85 28.38 -5.21
C LEU A 187 -1.27 29.45 -4.28
N LYS A 188 -0.56 30.47 -4.81
CA LYS A 188 -0.09 31.62 -4.02
C LYS A 188 -1.20 32.45 -3.36
N GLN A 189 -2.46 32.25 -3.74
CA GLN A 189 -3.61 32.90 -3.10
C GLN A 189 -4.04 32.19 -1.81
N LEU A 190 -3.67 30.92 -1.62
CA LEU A 190 -4.01 30.12 -0.44
C LEU A 190 -3.07 30.45 0.74
N PRO A 191 -3.50 30.25 2.00
CA PRO A 191 -2.60 30.40 3.14
C PRO A 191 -1.50 29.29 3.11
N PRO A 192 -0.30 29.55 3.67
CA PRO A 192 0.76 28.55 3.76
C PRO A 192 0.28 27.25 4.43
N GLY A 193 0.63 26.10 3.84
CA GLY A 193 0.21 24.79 4.34
C GLY A 193 -1.25 24.41 4.06
N ALA A 194 -2.02 25.22 3.32
CA ALA A 194 -3.38 24.87 2.88
C ALA A 194 -3.43 23.57 2.08
N ILE A 195 -2.43 23.35 1.21
CA ILE A 195 -2.16 22.09 0.53
C ILE A 195 -0.82 21.59 1.04
N ARG A 196 -0.80 20.37 1.59
CA ARG A 196 0.40 19.70 2.13
C ARG A 196 1.27 19.20 0.99
N ALA A 197 0.76 18.28 0.16
CA ALA A 197 1.50 17.75 -0.97
C ALA A 197 0.84 18.07 -2.31
N GLN A 198 1.68 18.31 -3.31
CA GLN A 198 1.30 18.22 -4.72
C GLN A 198 1.52 16.78 -5.18
N PHE A 199 0.53 16.20 -5.85
CA PHE A 199 0.56 14.82 -6.32
C PHE A 199 0.84 14.74 -7.84
N HIS A 200 1.62 13.74 -8.24
CA HIS A 200 1.83 13.30 -9.61
C HIS A 200 1.46 11.81 -9.70
N ASP A 201 0.42 11.53 -10.49
CA ASP A 201 -0.16 10.21 -10.74
C ASP A 201 0.73 9.36 -11.66
N SER A 202 0.43 8.07 -11.81
CA SER A 202 1.30 7.11 -12.52
C SER A 202 1.64 7.52 -13.97
N PHE A 203 2.81 7.09 -14.43
CA PHE A 203 3.30 7.46 -15.76
C PHE A 203 2.54 6.69 -16.85
N GLU A 204 1.55 7.34 -17.45
CA GLU A 204 0.80 6.82 -18.60
C GLU A 204 1.11 7.53 -19.94
N TYR A 205 2.20 8.32 -19.98
CA TYR A 205 2.63 9.06 -21.16
C TYR A 205 3.03 8.11 -22.31
N LYS A 206 2.68 8.49 -23.54
CA LYS A 206 3.12 7.85 -24.80
C LYS A 206 4.43 8.44 -25.34
N ALA A 207 4.92 9.53 -24.74
CA ALA A 207 6.09 10.28 -25.19
C ALA A 207 7.34 9.41 -25.36
N ASN A 208 8.07 9.61 -26.45
CA ASN A 208 9.42 9.05 -26.63
C ASN A 208 10.39 10.06 -27.27
N TRP A 209 10.13 11.36 -27.13
CA TRP A 209 11.03 12.40 -27.63
C TRP A 209 10.90 13.74 -26.88
N ALA A 210 11.98 14.53 -26.95
CA ALA A 210 12.06 15.91 -26.48
C ALA A 210 12.92 16.72 -27.46
N ALA A 211 12.72 18.04 -27.55
CA ALA A 211 13.58 18.88 -28.40
C ALA A 211 15.05 18.87 -27.93
N GLU A 212 15.23 18.69 -26.62
CA GLU A 212 16.49 18.63 -25.89
C GLU A 212 17.24 17.30 -26.07
N LEU A 213 16.56 16.24 -26.53
CA LEU A 213 17.10 14.87 -26.54
C LEU A 213 18.36 14.71 -27.40
N PRO A 214 18.46 15.22 -28.65
CA PRO A 214 19.67 15.05 -29.46
C PRO A 214 20.93 15.64 -28.83
N ASP A 215 20.80 16.81 -28.19
CA ASP A 215 21.92 17.50 -27.56
C ASP A 215 22.28 16.88 -26.21
N ALA A 216 21.28 16.47 -25.41
CA ALA A 216 21.49 15.69 -24.18
C ALA A 216 22.19 14.35 -24.48
N PHE A 217 21.78 13.66 -25.55
CA PHE A 217 22.37 12.42 -26.03
C PHE A 217 23.82 12.63 -26.45
N ARG A 218 24.08 13.59 -27.35
CA ARG A 218 25.44 13.88 -27.86
C ARG A 218 26.38 14.29 -26.73
N LYS A 219 25.89 15.06 -25.74
CA LYS A 219 26.64 15.46 -24.54
C LYS A 219 26.98 14.28 -23.62
N ARG A 220 26.07 13.32 -23.45
CA ARG A 220 26.25 12.14 -22.58
C ARG A 220 27.16 11.08 -23.22
N HIS A 221 26.93 10.80 -24.50
CA HIS A 221 27.49 9.63 -25.18
C HIS A 221 28.62 9.94 -26.17
N GLY A 222 28.76 11.20 -26.60
CA GLY A 222 29.84 11.63 -27.48
C GLY A 222 29.68 11.27 -28.96
N TYR A 223 28.50 10.78 -29.37
CA TYR A 223 28.15 10.53 -30.77
C TYR A 223 26.74 11.05 -31.08
N ASP A 224 26.40 11.14 -32.36
CA ASP A 224 25.09 11.63 -32.81
C ASP A 224 24.12 10.47 -33.06
N LEU A 225 22.99 10.44 -32.35
CA LEU A 225 21.96 9.43 -32.54
C LEU A 225 21.44 9.42 -33.99
N ALA A 226 21.35 10.58 -34.65
CA ALA A 226 20.86 10.70 -36.03
C ALA A 226 21.76 9.98 -37.06
N ALA A 227 23.05 9.80 -36.77
CA ALA A 227 23.96 9.04 -37.62
C ALA A 227 23.56 7.55 -37.72
N HIS A 228 22.77 7.04 -36.76
CA HIS A 228 22.32 5.65 -36.69
C HIS A 228 20.84 5.46 -37.08
N ALA A 229 20.13 6.52 -37.48
CA ALA A 229 18.69 6.47 -37.74
C ALA A 229 18.30 5.41 -38.80
N ALA A 230 19.09 5.23 -39.86
CA ALA A 230 18.83 4.19 -40.87
C ALA A 230 18.94 2.76 -40.30
N MET A 231 19.91 2.51 -39.41
CA MET A 231 20.06 1.22 -38.71
C MET A 231 18.93 1.00 -37.70
N LEU A 232 18.52 2.05 -36.99
CA LEU A 232 17.45 1.99 -35.98
C LEU A 232 16.04 1.84 -36.57
N ALA A 233 15.87 2.13 -37.87
CA ALA A 233 14.64 1.90 -38.62
C ALA A 233 14.54 0.51 -39.26
N ALA A 234 15.68 -0.19 -39.42
CA ALA A 234 15.72 -1.51 -40.03
C ALA A 234 15.47 -2.63 -39.01
N ALA A 235 14.96 -3.77 -39.49
CA ALA A 235 15.09 -5.02 -38.73
C ALA A 235 16.57 -5.48 -38.75
N PRO A 236 17.11 -6.04 -37.65
CA PRO A 236 18.48 -6.53 -37.64
C PRO A 236 18.64 -7.67 -38.66
N ALA A 237 19.70 -7.61 -39.49
CA ALA A 237 19.98 -8.64 -40.50
C ALA A 237 20.81 -9.81 -39.91
N ALA A 238 21.57 -9.54 -38.85
CA ALA A 238 22.30 -10.52 -38.04
C ALA A 238 22.21 -10.22 -36.54
N GLU A 239 22.61 -11.19 -35.70
CA GLU A 239 22.66 -11.03 -34.23
C GLU A 239 23.61 -9.90 -33.78
N SER A 240 24.70 -9.68 -34.52
CA SER A 240 25.61 -8.53 -34.31
C SER A 240 24.93 -7.18 -34.49
N ASP A 241 23.99 -7.08 -35.42
CA ASP A 241 23.21 -5.86 -35.65
C ASP A 241 22.20 -5.68 -34.50
N ALA A 242 21.62 -6.78 -34.01
CA ALA A 242 20.71 -6.75 -32.88
C ALA A 242 21.39 -6.28 -31.59
N ASP A 243 22.59 -6.76 -31.27
CA ASP A 243 23.38 -6.25 -30.12
C ASP A 243 23.76 -4.77 -30.31
N THR A 244 24.20 -4.39 -31.52
CA THR A 244 24.53 -2.98 -31.83
C THR A 244 23.32 -2.05 -31.66
N ILE A 245 22.14 -2.46 -32.16
CA ILE A 245 20.87 -1.72 -32.01
C ILE A 245 20.45 -1.67 -30.53
N ALA A 246 20.57 -2.77 -29.78
CA ALA A 246 20.27 -2.82 -28.36
C ALA A 246 21.14 -1.83 -27.56
N ARG A 247 22.44 -1.75 -27.88
CA ARG A 247 23.38 -0.80 -27.26
C ARG A 247 23.05 0.65 -27.55
N ILE A 248 22.77 1.00 -28.80
CA ILE A 248 22.38 2.38 -29.17
C ILE A 248 21.04 2.75 -28.52
N LYS A 249 20.11 1.80 -28.40
CA LYS A 249 18.83 2.00 -27.69
C LYS A 249 18.99 2.07 -26.18
N SER A 250 19.97 1.38 -25.60
CA SER A 250 20.34 1.49 -24.18
C SER A 250 20.85 2.90 -23.87
N ASP A 251 21.78 3.43 -24.68
CA ASP A 251 22.25 4.83 -24.58
C ASP A 251 21.07 5.82 -24.69
N TYR A 252 20.15 5.60 -25.65
CA TYR A 252 18.96 6.44 -25.84
C TYR A 252 18.00 6.39 -24.63
N ARG A 253 17.76 5.19 -24.06
CA ARG A 253 16.92 5.01 -22.87
C ARG A 253 17.51 5.67 -21.64
N GLU A 254 18.83 5.58 -21.46
CA GLU A 254 19.54 6.29 -20.39
C GLU A 254 19.40 7.82 -20.54
N THR A 255 19.48 8.35 -21.76
CA THR A 255 19.22 9.78 -22.02
C THR A 255 17.77 10.17 -21.73
N LEU A 256 16.80 9.37 -22.17
CA LEU A 256 15.37 9.60 -21.94
C LEU A 256 15.02 9.58 -20.45
N ALA A 257 15.53 8.58 -19.73
CA ALA A 257 15.39 8.45 -18.28
C ALA A 257 15.97 9.66 -17.54
N ALA A 258 17.15 10.15 -17.95
CA ALA A 258 17.75 11.33 -17.35
C ALA A 258 16.93 12.62 -17.56
N LEU A 259 16.38 12.83 -18.77
CA LEU A 259 15.48 13.94 -19.04
C LEU A 259 14.21 13.89 -18.17
N HIS A 260 13.66 12.68 -17.96
CA HIS A 260 12.52 12.51 -17.07
C HIS A 260 12.88 12.77 -15.59
N MET A 261 14.06 12.34 -15.13
CA MET A 261 14.54 12.66 -13.78
C MET A 261 14.72 14.18 -13.59
N ASP A 262 15.20 14.90 -14.62
CA ASP A 262 15.30 16.36 -14.57
C ASP A 262 13.92 17.05 -14.55
N TYR A 263 12.94 16.53 -15.31
CA TYR A 263 11.53 16.95 -15.25
C TYR A 263 10.93 16.75 -13.85
N VAL A 264 11.04 15.55 -13.26
CA VAL A 264 10.51 15.25 -11.92
C VAL A 264 11.22 16.10 -10.85
N ARG A 265 12.54 16.28 -10.94
CA ARG A 265 13.31 17.15 -10.04
C ARG A 265 12.88 18.61 -10.14
N ALA A 266 12.59 19.11 -11.35
CA ALA A 266 12.08 20.46 -11.55
C ALA A 266 10.67 20.62 -10.95
N TRP A 267 9.78 19.63 -11.11
CA TRP A 267 8.47 19.63 -10.48
C TRP A 267 8.58 19.65 -8.95
N HIS A 268 9.37 18.76 -8.35
CA HIS A 268 9.65 18.74 -6.91
C HIS A 268 10.23 20.09 -6.41
N THR A 269 11.15 20.69 -7.16
CA THR A 269 11.69 22.02 -6.81
C THR A 269 10.57 23.08 -6.80
N TRP A 270 9.62 22.99 -7.74
CA TRP A 270 8.44 23.84 -7.75
C TRP A 270 7.46 23.56 -6.61
N THR A 271 7.20 22.29 -6.24
CA THR A 271 6.28 21.96 -5.12
C THR A 271 6.76 22.60 -3.81
N ARG A 272 8.08 22.56 -3.56
CA ARG A 272 8.72 23.28 -2.44
C ARG A 272 8.58 24.79 -2.57
N SER A 273 8.65 25.36 -3.78
CA SER A 273 8.51 26.80 -4.02
C SER A 273 7.11 27.35 -3.73
N VAL A 274 6.06 26.52 -3.82
CA VAL A 274 4.68 26.86 -3.41
C VAL A 274 4.35 26.45 -1.97
N GLY A 275 5.35 26.02 -1.20
CA GLY A 275 5.23 25.73 0.23
C GLY A 275 4.72 24.33 0.60
N GLY A 276 4.65 23.41 -0.37
CA GLY A 276 4.26 22.01 -0.15
C GLY A 276 5.45 21.04 -0.18
N ILE A 277 5.12 19.75 -0.18
CA ILE A 277 5.99 18.62 -0.53
C ILE A 277 5.48 17.93 -1.80
N SER A 278 6.22 16.99 -2.37
CA SER A 278 5.71 16.11 -3.43
C SER A 278 5.20 14.77 -2.91
N ARG A 279 4.30 14.14 -3.67
CA ARG A 279 3.98 12.70 -3.59
C ARG A 279 3.85 12.17 -5.02
N GLU A 280 4.49 11.05 -5.34
CA GLU A 280 4.71 10.65 -6.73
C GLU A 280 4.58 9.14 -6.94
N GLN A 281 3.77 8.76 -7.91
CA GLN A 281 3.73 7.43 -8.51
C GLN A 281 4.70 7.35 -9.70
N ALA A 282 5.93 6.90 -9.44
CA ALA A 282 6.97 6.83 -10.47
C ALA A 282 6.82 5.65 -11.46
N HIS A 283 6.04 4.63 -11.12
CA HIS A 283 5.84 3.45 -11.96
C HIS A 283 5.15 3.81 -13.30
N GLY A 284 5.39 2.97 -14.30
CA GLY A 284 5.08 3.25 -15.71
C GLY A 284 6.21 3.96 -16.45
N ALA A 285 7.07 4.73 -15.75
CA ALA A 285 8.12 5.51 -16.38
C ALA A 285 9.18 4.64 -17.07
N PRO A 286 9.74 5.05 -18.22
CA PRO A 286 10.84 4.36 -18.88
C PRO A 286 12.21 4.73 -18.26
N ALA A 287 12.29 4.74 -16.93
CA ALA A 287 13.44 5.18 -16.15
C ALA A 287 13.69 4.25 -14.95
N ASN A 288 14.79 4.44 -14.21
CA ASN A 288 15.02 3.68 -12.98
C ASN A 288 14.04 4.14 -11.89
N LEU A 289 13.06 3.29 -11.58
CA LEU A 289 11.98 3.59 -10.62
C LEU A 289 12.52 3.90 -9.21
N LEU A 290 13.60 3.25 -8.77
CA LEU A 290 14.19 3.49 -7.45
C LEU A 290 14.73 4.93 -7.33
N ASP A 291 15.29 5.45 -8.42
CA ASP A 291 15.86 6.79 -8.45
C ASP A 291 14.76 7.86 -8.53
N LEU A 292 13.70 7.63 -9.33
CA LEU A 292 12.51 8.51 -9.35
C LEU A 292 11.82 8.55 -7.99
N TYR A 293 11.47 7.40 -7.41
CA TYR A 293 10.92 7.31 -6.06
C TYR A 293 11.83 7.93 -5.00
N ALA A 294 13.15 8.00 -5.21
CA ALA A 294 14.05 8.70 -4.29
C ALA A 294 13.95 10.23 -4.40
N LEU A 295 13.57 10.82 -5.55
CA LEU A 295 13.34 12.27 -5.70
C LEU A 295 12.12 12.78 -4.91
N SER A 296 11.06 11.97 -4.90
CA SER A 296 9.64 12.35 -4.71
C SER A 296 9.13 12.94 -3.38
N ASP A 297 9.94 13.27 -2.36
CA ASP A 297 9.51 13.43 -0.95
C ASP A 297 8.79 12.21 -0.32
N ILE A 298 7.57 11.88 -0.77
CA ILE A 298 6.83 10.66 -0.42
C ILE A 298 6.66 9.81 -1.69
N PRO A 299 7.39 8.69 -1.86
CA PRO A 299 7.15 7.77 -2.97
C PRO A 299 5.83 7.03 -2.75
N GLU A 300 5.06 6.88 -3.82
CA GLU A 300 3.78 6.21 -3.82
C GLU A 300 3.74 5.03 -4.80
N THR A 301 3.31 3.87 -4.34
CA THR A 301 2.95 2.74 -5.21
C THR A 301 1.42 2.64 -5.38
N GLU A 302 0.94 1.60 -6.02
CA GLU A 302 -0.49 1.31 -6.17
C GLU A 302 -0.74 -0.20 -6.06
N ILE A 303 -1.96 -0.62 -5.71
CA ILE A 303 -2.40 -2.01 -5.82
C ILE A 303 -3.69 -2.12 -6.62
N PHE A 304 -3.67 -2.99 -7.64
CA PHE A 304 -4.82 -3.33 -8.46
C PHE A 304 -5.29 -4.76 -8.20
N GLY A 305 -6.61 -4.97 -8.20
CA GLY A 305 -7.17 -6.30 -8.04
C GLY A 305 -7.01 -6.85 -6.63
N SER A 306 -7.15 -8.17 -6.50
CA SER A 306 -6.95 -8.90 -5.26
C SER A 306 -6.31 -10.26 -5.50
N THR A 307 -5.49 -10.64 -4.55
CA THR A 307 -4.85 -11.93 -4.34
C THR A 307 -5.90 -12.97 -3.92
N ASP A 308 -5.71 -14.23 -4.30
CA ASP A 308 -6.59 -15.32 -3.89
C ASP A 308 -6.03 -16.02 -2.64
N PHE A 309 -6.29 -15.44 -1.46
CA PHE A 309 -5.76 -16.00 -0.21
C PHE A 309 -6.48 -17.28 0.21
N PRO A 310 -5.76 -18.32 0.68
CA PRO A 310 -6.33 -19.58 1.14
C PRO A 310 -6.96 -19.49 2.56
N ILE A 311 -7.40 -18.31 2.98
CA ILE A 311 -7.97 -18.05 4.30
C ILE A 311 -9.42 -18.58 4.33
N PRO A 312 -9.84 -19.38 5.34
CA PRO A 312 -11.22 -19.84 5.48
C PRO A 312 -12.24 -18.68 5.47
N PHE A 313 -13.31 -18.86 4.69
CA PHE A 313 -14.35 -17.85 4.39
C PHE A 313 -13.89 -16.60 3.61
N TYR A 314 -12.64 -16.54 3.12
CA TYR A 314 -12.22 -15.49 2.18
C TYR A 314 -12.98 -15.58 0.84
N ARG A 315 -13.24 -14.43 0.22
CA ARG A 315 -14.20 -14.28 -0.89
C ARG A 315 -13.57 -13.47 -2.02
N ASN A 316 -12.96 -14.19 -2.95
CA ASN A 316 -12.45 -13.61 -4.20
C ASN A 316 -12.86 -14.49 -5.40
N PRO A 317 -14.14 -14.48 -5.82
CA PRO A 317 -14.62 -15.39 -6.86
C PRO A 317 -14.02 -15.04 -8.24
N PRO A 318 -13.64 -16.03 -9.09
CA PRO A 318 -12.91 -15.79 -10.34
C PRO A 318 -13.55 -14.80 -11.31
N GLU A 319 -14.88 -14.72 -11.34
CA GLU A 319 -15.64 -13.80 -12.18
C GLU A 319 -15.50 -12.32 -11.76
N GLU A 320 -15.23 -12.04 -10.48
CA GLU A 320 -15.02 -10.69 -9.94
C GLU A 320 -13.55 -10.28 -9.86
N ARG A 321 -12.62 -11.23 -10.04
CA ARG A 321 -11.18 -10.93 -10.06
C ARG A 321 -10.86 -9.96 -11.19
N SER A 322 -10.08 -8.93 -10.85
CA SER A 322 -9.40 -8.12 -11.87
C SER A 322 -8.51 -9.02 -12.73
N ARG A 323 -8.17 -8.53 -13.93
CA ARG A 323 -7.15 -9.16 -14.79
C ARG A 323 -5.74 -9.06 -14.19
N GLU A 324 -5.57 -8.09 -13.32
CA GLU A 324 -4.32 -7.74 -12.65
C GLU A 324 -4.38 -8.28 -11.22
N VAL A 325 -3.26 -8.86 -10.76
CA VAL A 325 -3.09 -9.35 -9.39
C VAL A 325 -2.07 -8.44 -8.68
N PRO A 326 -2.25 -8.06 -7.41
CA PRO A 326 -1.27 -7.26 -6.67
C PRO A 326 0.12 -7.90 -6.67
N GLN A 327 1.17 -7.10 -6.84
CA GLN A 327 2.55 -7.59 -6.91
C GLN A 327 3.48 -6.96 -5.86
N PRO A 328 3.67 -7.62 -4.71
CA PRO A 328 4.47 -7.12 -3.59
C PRO A 328 5.87 -6.63 -3.97
N LEU A 329 6.55 -7.30 -4.90
CA LEU A 329 7.91 -6.91 -5.33
C LEU A 329 7.94 -5.55 -6.04
N VAL A 330 6.89 -5.19 -6.80
CA VAL A 330 6.81 -3.88 -7.46
C VAL A 330 6.45 -2.79 -6.44
N ASN A 331 5.58 -3.11 -5.47
CA ASN A 331 5.28 -2.23 -4.34
C ASN A 331 6.54 -1.94 -3.50
N GLN A 332 7.37 -2.97 -3.26
CA GLN A 332 8.61 -2.86 -2.49
C GLN A 332 9.66 -1.95 -3.16
N LEU A 333 9.56 -1.60 -4.44
CA LEU A 333 10.45 -0.60 -5.04
C LEU A 333 10.25 0.80 -4.44
N ALA A 334 9.01 1.17 -4.11
CA ALA A 334 8.70 2.46 -3.50
C ALA A 334 9.21 2.55 -2.06
N SER A 335 9.02 1.50 -1.26
CA SER A 335 9.56 1.42 0.10
C SER A 335 11.09 1.29 0.12
N SER A 336 11.69 0.50 -0.78
CA SER A 336 13.15 0.40 -0.93
C SER A 336 13.77 1.77 -1.20
N ALA A 337 13.20 2.53 -2.15
CA ALA A 337 13.64 3.88 -2.44
C ALA A 337 13.46 4.82 -1.23
N ALA A 338 12.36 4.70 -0.48
CA ALA A 338 12.17 5.44 0.76
C ALA A 338 13.24 5.11 1.82
N HIS A 339 13.50 3.83 2.06
CA HIS A 339 14.48 3.33 3.01
C HIS A 339 15.91 3.76 2.66
N VAL A 340 16.32 3.57 1.40
CA VAL A 340 17.64 3.93 0.89
C VAL A 340 17.85 5.45 0.92
N ALA A 341 16.82 6.25 0.64
CA ALA A 341 16.87 7.72 0.66
C ALA A 341 16.59 8.37 2.05
N GLY A 342 16.15 7.61 3.06
CA GLY A 342 15.91 8.11 4.42
C GLY A 342 14.56 8.80 4.61
N LYS A 343 13.58 8.46 3.77
CA LYS A 343 12.23 9.00 3.83
C LYS A 343 11.42 8.25 4.89
N LYS A 344 10.65 9.00 5.69
CA LYS A 344 9.82 8.42 6.76
C LYS A 344 8.58 7.67 6.22
N LEU A 345 8.01 8.17 5.12
CA LEU A 345 6.76 7.69 4.54
C LEU A 345 7.02 7.06 3.18
N ALA A 346 6.43 5.90 2.95
CA ALA A 346 6.19 5.31 1.64
C ALA A 346 4.69 5.02 1.55
N SER A 347 4.00 5.62 0.58
CA SER A 347 2.55 5.53 0.45
C SER A 347 2.11 4.55 -0.62
N SER A 348 0.83 4.23 -0.62
CA SER A 348 0.22 3.47 -1.71
C SER A 348 -1.19 3.96 -1.94
N GLU A 349 -1.52 4.17 -3.21
CA GLU A 349 -2.90 4.05 -3.67
C GLU A 349 -3.37 2.60 -3.41
N ALA A 350 -4.59 2.43 -2.90
CA ALA A 350 -5.07 1.14 -2.43
C ALA A 350 -6.47 0.79 -2.92
N PHE A 351 -6.61 -0.49 -3.28
CA PHE A 351 -7.85 -1.20 -3.63
C PHE A 351 -8.50 -0.86 -4.96
N THR A 352 -7.72 -0.41 -5.95
CA THR A 352 -8.24 -0.10 -7.28
C THR A 352 -8.70 -1.40 -7.96
N TRP A 353 -9.99 -1.54 -8.23
CA TRP A 353 -10.61 -2.81 -8.65
C TRP A 353 -10.34 -4.02 -7.73
N ALA A 354 -10.20 -3.83 -6.41
CA ALA A 354 -10.01 -4.95 -5.48
C ALA A 354 -11.07 -6.04 -5.61
N ARG A 355 -12.33 -5.64 -5.83
CA ARG A 355 -13.43 -6.47 -6.33
C ARG A 355 -14.30 -5.62 -7.27
N GLU A 356 -15.37 -6.22 -7.77
CA GLU A 356 -16.46 -5.51 -8.44
C GLU A 356 -17.05 -4.40 -7.55
N HIS A 357 -17.60 -3.36 -8.18
CA HIS A 357 -18.23 -2.24 -7.48
C HIS A 357 -19.30 -2.70 -6.48
N PHE A 358 -19.25 -2.16 -5.27
CA PHE A 358 -20.14 -2.47 -4.15
C PHE A 358 -20.05 -3.92 -3.61
N HIS A 359 -19.05 -4.69 -4.02
CA HIS A 359 -18.76 -6.03 -3.52
C HIS A 359 -17.57 -6.06 -2.52
N GLU A 360 -17.00 -4.88 -2.21
CA GLU A 360 -15.76 -4.72 -1.45
C GLU A 360 -16.01 -4.72 0.07
N ALA A 361 -15.95 -5.89 0.71
CA ALA A 361 -16.08 -6.03 2.17
C ALA A 361 -14.74 -5.79 2.91
N PRO A 362 -14.73 -5.19 4.13
CA PRO A 362 -13.50 -4.99 4.91
C PRO A 362 -12.74 -6.29 5.21
N SER A 363 -13.47 -7.40 5.33
CA SER A 363 -12.95 -8.76 5.48
C SER A 363 -12.15 -9.26 4.28
N GLY A 364 -12.48 -8.79 3.07
CA GLY A 364 -11.72 -9.05 1.84
C GLY A 364 -10.54 -8.10 1.66
N LEU A 365 -10.63 -6.88 2.20
CA LEU A 365 -9.58 -5.85 2.05
C LEU A 365 -8.43 -5.98 3.07
N LYS A 366 -8.67 -6.51 4.28
CA LYS A 366 -7.62 -6.65 5.30
C LYS A 366 -6.42 -7.51 4.84
N PRO A 367 -6.59 -8.69 4.22
CA PRO A 367 -5.45 -9.48 3.76
C PRO A 367 -4.55 -8.75 2.74
N GLU A 368 -5.14 -7.93 1.84
CA GLU A 368 -4.37 -7.10 0.92
C GLU A 368 -3.59 -5.98 1.62
N LEU A 369 -4.17 -5.35 2.65
CA LEU A 369 -3.46 -4.37 3.48
C LEU A 369 -2.25 -5.01 4.17
N ASP A 370 -2.43 -6.21 4.70
CA ASP A 370 -1.37 -6.91 5.41
C ASP A 370 -0.24 -7.28 4.43
N GLN A 371 -0.58 -7.80 3.25
CA GLN A 371 0.37 -8.00 2.15
C GLN A 371 1.10 -6.71 1.75
N LEU A 372 0.39 -5.58 1.68
CA LEU A 372 0.97 -4.28 1.33
C LEU A 372 1.88 -3.73 2.44
N PHE A 373 1.49 -3.81 3.71
CA PHE A 373 2.32 -3.42 4.86
C PHE A 373 3.61 -4.25 4.95
N LEU A 374 3.56 -5.53 4.59
CA LEU A 374 4.73 -6.41 4.54
C LEU A 374 5.80 -5.96 3.53
N THR A 375 5.42 -5.17 2.52
CA THR A 375 6.39 -4.56 1.58
C THR A 375 7.12 -3.35 2.16
N GLY A 376 6.73 -2.86 3.35
CA GLY A 376 7.29 -1.66 3.98
C GLY A 376 6.53 -0.36 3.68
N ILE A 377 5.43 -0.42 2.92
CA ILE A 377 4.48 0.70 2.81
C ILE A 377 3.88 1.02 4.19
N ASN A 378 3.72 2.31 4.49
CA ASN A 378 3.27 2.76 5.81
C ASN A 378 2.35 4.00 5.77
N HIS A 379 1.82 4.40 4.60
CA HIS A 379 0.90 5.53 4.44
C HIS A 379 -0.16 5.25 3.34
N ILE A 380 -1.26 4.59 3.69
CA ILE A 380 -2.34 4.16 2.79
C ILE A 380 -3.20 5.35 2.31
N PHE A 381 -3.46 5.39 1.00
CA PHE A 381 -4.46 6.22 0.33
C PHE A 381 -5.51 5.31 -0.33
N TYR A 382 -6.77 5.39 0.10
CA TYR A 382 -7.86 4.70 -0.60
C TYR A 382 -8.06 5.28 -2.01
N HIS A 383 -8.24 4.39 -2.99
CA HIS A 383 -8.84 4.70 -4.29
C HIS A 383 -10.29 4.19 -4.32
N GLY A 384 -11.29 4.97 -3.89
CA GLY A 384 -11.21 6.26 -3.23
C GLY A 384 -12.59 6.68 -2.73
N SER A 385 -12.78 7.97 -2.45
CA SER A 385 -14.08 8.53 -2.06
C SER A 385 -14.50 9.57 -3.09
N CYS A 386 -15.69 9.44 -3.68
CA CYS A 386 -16.19 10.46 -4.61
C CYS A 386 -17.01 11.51 -3.85
N PHE A 387 -16.79 12.79 -4.13
CA PHE A 387 -17.65 13.86 -3.63
C PHE A 387 -19.08 13.68 -4.14
N SER A 388 -20.09 13.80 -3.25
CA SER A 388 -21.48 13.72 -3.65
C SER A 388 -22.39 14.67 -2.86
N PRO A 389 -23.01 15.67 -3.51
CA PRO A 389 -23.84 16.66 -2.83
C PRO A 389 -25.10 16.02 -2.24
N ALA A 390 -25.56 16.48 -1.08
CA ALA A 390 -26.62 15.82 -0.29
C ALA A 390 -27.95 15.64 -1.03
N ASP A 391 -28.21 16.46 -2.06
CA ASP A 391 -29.41 16.38 -2.89
C ASP A 391 -29.30 15.39 -4.07
N ALA A 392 -28.11 14.83 -4.32
CA ALA A 392 -27.97 13.69 -5.24
C ALA A 392 -28.67 12.45 -4.66
N PRO A 393 -29.56 11.76 -5.42
CA PRO A 393 -30.18 10.51 -4.98
C PRO A 393 -29.15 9.43 -4.67
N TRP A 394 -29.47 8.50 -3.76
CA TRP A 394 -28.63 7.32 -3.49
C TRP A 394 -28.46 6.47 -4.78
N PRO A 395 -27.27 5.94 -5.09
CA PRO A 395 -26.04 5.86 -4.28
C PRO A 395 -25.20 7.15 -4.21
N GLY A 396 -25.58 8.21 -4.92
CA GLY A 396 -24.84 9.46 -5.02
C GLY A 396 -23.97 9.53 -6.27
N TRP A 397 -23.01 10.46 -6.25
CA TRP A 397 -21.94 10.53 -7.23
C TRP A 397 -20.82 9.60 -6.80
N LEU A 398 -20.19 8.98 -7.78
CA LEU A 398 -19.26 7.87 -7.58
C LEU A 398 -18.16 7.95 -8.63
N PHE A 399 -17.05 7.27 -8.39
CA PHE A 399 -15.97 7.14 -9.37
C PHE A 399 -16.16 5.90 -10.24
N TYR A 400 -15.68 5.92 -11.50
CA TYR A 400 -15.98 4.86 -12.48
C TYR A 400 -15.36 3.49 -12.21
N ALA A 401 -14.42 3.42 -11.25
CA ALA A 401 -13.71 2.24 -10.80
C ALA A 401 -13.90 2.04 -9.29
N SER A 402 -13.90 0.80 -8.82
CA SER A 402 -13.84 0.45 -7.40
C SER A 402 -12.47 0.86 -6.80
N THR A 403 -12.34 1.08 -5.50
CA THR A 403 -13.25 0.77 -4.40
C THR A 403 -14.19 1.93 -3.99
N GLN A 404 -15.39 1.61 -3.48
CA GLN A 404 -16.44 2.58 -3.15
C GLN A 404 -16.70 2.79 -1.63
N TYR A 405 -15.74 3.31 -0.86
CA TYR A 405 -15.99 3.76 0.53
C TYR A 405 -16.34 5.25 0.58
N ASN A 406 -17.58 5.55 0.93
CA ASN A 406 -18.11 6.91 1.12
C ASN A 406 -19.30 6.91 2.11
N PRO A 407 -19.75 8.08 2.62
CA PRO A 407 -20.83 8.18 3.62
C PRO A 407 -22.21 7.61 3.27
N ARG A 408 -22.39 7.08 2.05
CA ARG A 408 -23.64 6.48 1.55
C ARG A 408 -23.54 4.96 1.35
N ASN A 409 -22.34 4.40 1.50
CA ASN A 409 -22.14 2.95 1.56
C ASN A 409 -22.73 2.43 2.89
N PRO A 410 -23.53 1.34 2.90
CA PRO A 410 -24.02 0.72 4.13
C PRO A 410 -22.94 0.46 5.18
N LEU A 411 -21.73 0.08 4.75
CA LEU A 411 -20.57 -0.24 5.59
C LEU A 411 -19.78 0.98 6.07
N TRP A 412 -20.31 2.20 5.94
CA TRP A 412 -19.62 3.42 6.35
C TRP A 412 -19.42 3.52 7.87
N HIS A 413 -20.33 2.95 8.67
CA HIS A 413 -20.19 2.94 10.12
C HIS A 413 -19.03 2.03 10.57
N GLU A 414 -18.82 0.93 9.87
CA GLU A 414 -17.79 -0.07 10.09
C GLU A 414 -16.42 0.34 9.52
N PHE A 415 -16.40 1.23 8.52
CA PHE A 415 -15.19 1.78 7.93
C PHE A 415 -14.22 2.40 8.95
N ALA A 416 -14.77 2.99 10.04
CA ALA A 416 -13.96 3.53 11.13
C ALA A 416 -13.09 2.47 11.84
N ALA A 417 -13.54 1.21 11.91
CA ALA A 417 -12.77 0.13 12.53
C ALA A 417 -11.62 -0.35 11.62
N LEU A 418 -11.83 -0.39 10.31
CA LEU A 418 -10.77 -0.62 9.32
C LEU A 418 -9.71 0.51 9.39
N ASN A 419 -10.15 1.76 9.48
CA ASN A 419 -9.25 2.90 9.62
C ASN A 419 -8.50 2.89 10.96
N ALA A 420 -9.11 2.45 12.06
CA ALA A 420 -8.43 2.27 13.34
C ALA A 420 -7.35 1.18 13.29
N TYR A 421 -7.62 0.07 12.60
CA TYR A 421 -6.64 -1.00 12.34
C TYR A 421 -5.42 -0.46 11.56
N ILE A 422 -5.66 0.19 10.42
CA ILE A 422 -4.59 0.83 9.63
C ILE A 422 -3.83 1.84 10.50
N THR A 423 -4.54 2.63 11.32
CA THR A 423 -3.91 3.64 12.18
C THR A 423 -2.91 3.05 13.17
N ARG A 424 -3.26 1.91 13.78
CA ARG A 424 -2.41 1.18 14.72
C ARG A 424 -1.22 0.51 14.04
N VAL A 425 -1.39 -0.05 12.84
CA VAL A 425 -0.26 -0.63 12.08
C VAL A 425 0.72 0.46 11.64
N GLN A 426 0.22 1.55 11.05
CA GLN A 426 1.05 2.64 10.56
C GLN A 426 1.77 3.41 11.68
N SER A 427 1.18 3.53 12.89
CA SER A 427 1.88 4.21 14.00
C SER A 427 3.15 3.47 14.44
N PHE A 428 3.20 2.14 14.29
CA PHE A 428 4.42 1.35 14.43
C PHE A 428 5.30 1.38 13.17
N LEU A 429 4.74 1.18 11.96
CA LEU A 429 5.52 1.11 10.73
C LEU A 429 6.13 2.45 10.27
N GLN A 430 5.73 3.57 10.87
CA GLN A 430 6.36 4.89 10.71
C GLN A 430 7.41 5.22 11.79
N ALA A 431 7.62 4.35 12.79
CA ALA A 431 8.60 4.55 13.86
C ALA A 431 9.99 3.99 13.49
N GLY A 432 11.05 4.56 14.05
CA GLY A 432 12.43 4.06 13.84
C GLY A 432 12.88 4.01 12.37
N ARG A 433 13.86 3.16 12.09
CA ARG A 433 14.43 2.93 10.75
C ARG A 433 14.04 1.54 10.22
N PRO A 434 14.03 1.31 8.89
CA PRO A 434 14.03 -0.04 8.33
C PRO A 434 15.20 -0.86 8.88
N ASP A 435 15.01 -2.17 8.99
CA ASP A 435 16.05 -3.12 9.44
C ASP A 435 16.20 -4.30 8.47
N ASN A 436 16.53 -3.93 7.24
CA ASN A 436 16.76 -4.84 6.12
C ASN A 436 18.24 -5.24 6.04
N GLY A 437 18.53 -6.53 5.83
CA GLY A 437 19.90 -7.06 5.89
C GLY A 437 20.72 -6.88 4.61
N ILE A 438 20.05 -6.80 3.45
CA ILE A 438 20.68 -6.91 2.12
C ILE A 438 20.32 -5.69 1.26
N LEU A 439 21.29 -5.15 0.53
CA LEU A 439 21.04 -4.30 -0.63
C LEU A 439 21.01 -5.17 -1.90
N LEU A 440 19.83 -5.40 -2.46
CA LEU A 440 19.67 -6.19 -3.69
C LEU A 440 19.79 -5.26 -4.92
N TYR A 441 20.88 -5.38 -5.66
CA TYR A 441 21.09 -4.57 -6.86
C TYR A 441 20.08 -4.90 -7.95
N TRP A 442 19.43 -3.88 -8.51
CA TRP A 442 18.49 -4.01 -9.61
C TRP A 442 19.14 -3.60 -10.96
N PRO A 443 19.48 -4.55 -11.84
CA PRO A 443 20.20 -4.29 -13.09
C PRO A 443 19.29 -3.70 -14.17
N VAL A 444 18.92 -2.43 -14.06
CA VAL A 444 18.03 -1.75 -15.02
C VAL A 444 18.53 -1.81 -16.47
N TYR A 445 19.86 -1.87 -16.66
CA TYR A 445 20.48 -1.96 -17.98
C TYR A 445 20.18 -3.27 -18.73
N ASP A 446 19.87 -4.37 -18.04
CA ASP A 446 19.40 -5.60 -18.69
C ASP A 446 17.99 -5.43 -19.30
N LEU A 447 17.18 -4.52 -18.75
CA LEU A 447 15.88 -4.14 -19.33
C LEU A 447 16.02 -3.14 -20.48
N TRP A 448 17.10 -2.35 -20.50
CA TRP A 448 17.38 -1.38 -21.55
C TRP A 448 18.19 -1.94 -22.72
N HIS A 449 18.86 -3.09 -22.57
CA HIS A 449 19.57 -3.79 -23.65
C HIS A 449 18.61 -4.66 -24.49
N ASP A 450 17.60 -4.03 -25.07
CA ASP A 450 16.58 -4.66 -25.94
C ASP A 450 16.57 -3.98 -27.32
N PRO A 451 16.79 -4.68 -28.45
CA PRO A 451 16.75 -4.07 -29.77
C PRO A 451 15.34 -3.63 -30.20
N LYS A 452 14.28 -4.08 -29.53
CA LYS A 452 12.88 -3.79 -29.86
C LYS A 452 12.38 -2.55 -29.14
N GLY A 453 11.38 -1.88 -29.72
CA GLY A 453 10.76 -0.67 -29.17
C GLY A 453 11.69 0.55 -29.09
N TRP A 454 11.16 1.64 -28.55
CA TRP A 454 11.93 2.83 -28.13
C TRP A 454 11.93 2.91 -26.62
N ASN A 455 10.76 3.13 -26.02
CA ASN A 455 10.57 3.12 -24.58
C ASN A 455 10.60 1.69 -24.01
N ARG A 456 10.90 1.62 -22.71
CA ARG A 456 10.74 0.43 -21.87
C ARG A 456 9.99 0.85 -20.61
N ASN A 457 8.68 1.08 -20.73
CA ASN A 457 7.83 1.49 -19.62
C ASN A 457 7.77 0.39 -18.55
N LEU A 458 7.95 0.74 -17.28
CA LEU A 458 8.01 -0.19 -16.16
C LEU A 458 6.74 -0.06 -15.30
N GLY A 459 5.61 -0.47 -15.85
CA GLY A 459 4.29 -0.34 -15.24
C GLY A 459 3.97 -1.38 -14.18
N MET A 460 2.93 -1.12 -13.40
CA MET A 460 2.33 -2.09 -12.48
C MET A 460 1.62 -3.23 -13.22
N HIS A 461 1.04 -2.93 -14.38
CA HIS A 461 0.54 -3.91 -15.35
C HIS A 461 1.69 -4.53 -16.13
N GLY A 462 1.66 -5.86 -16.32
CA GLY A 462 2.70 -6.58 -17.07
C GLY A 462 4.07 -6.61 -16.35
N HIS A 463 4.07 -6.98 -15.07
CA HIS A 463 5.18 -6.97 -14.12
C HIS A 463 6.35 -7.94 -14.43
N ASP A 464 6.30 -8.70 -15.52
CA ASP A 464 7.34 -9.67 -15.93
C ASP A 464 8.74 -9.04 -16.05
N TRP A 465 8.82 -7.72 -16.28
CA TRP A 465 10.08 -6.96 -16.27
C TRP A 465 10.79 -6.98 -14.91
N LEU A 466 10.08 -7.30 -13.82
CA LEU A 466 10.65 -7.58 -12.50
C LEU A 466 10.53 -9.05 -12.14
N THR A 467 9.31 -9.61 -12.12
CA THR A 467 9.04 -10.94 -11.55
C THR A 467 9.78 -12.05 -12.31
N GLU A 468 9.88 -11.94 -13.63
CA GLU A 468 10.61 -12.89 -14.49
C GLU A 468 12.06 -12.46 -14.80
N ALA A 469 12.51 -11.33 -14.27
CA ALA A 469 13.92 -10.97 -14.29
C ALA A 469 14.70 -11.75 -13.20
N PRO A 470 16.01 -11.98 -13.39
CA PRO A 470 16.85 -12.62 -12.36
C PRO A 470 16.78 -11.92 -10.99
N ALA A 471 16.63 -10.58 -10.98
CA ALA A 471 16.49 -9.79 -9.76
C ALA A 471 15.19 -10.09 -8.98
N GLY A 472 14.04 -10.19 -9.67
CA GLY A 472 12.75 -10.47 -9.00
C GLY A 472 12.64 -11.93 -8.53
N ARG A 473 13.13 -12.89 -9.31
CA ARG A 473 13.23 -14.29 -8.84
C ARG A 473 14.13 -14.43 -7.61
N LEU A 474 15.26 -13.71 -7.58
CA LEU A 474 16.13 -13.68 -6.40
C LEU A 474 15.45 -12.99 -5.20
N ALA A 475 14.76 -11.87 -5.43
CA ALA A 475 13.98 -11.17 -4.40
C ALA A 475 12.92 -12.08 -3.77
N GLN A 476 12.13 -12.79 -4.59
CA GLN A 476 11.14 -13.76 -4.11
C GLN A 476 11.81 -14.89 -3.30
N ALA A 477 12.93 -15.43 -3.79
CA ALA A 477 13.68 -16.48 -3.10
C ALA A 477 14.26 -16.03 -1.74
N LEU A 478 14.53 -14.73 -1.54
CA LEU A 478 14.89 -14.15 -0.25
C LEU A 478 13.69 -14.09 0.70
N ILE A 479 12.53 -13.61 0.22
CA ILE A 479 11.29 -13.51 1.01
C ILE A 479 10.88 -14.89 1.53
N ASP A 480 10.85 -15.90 0.65
CA ASP A 480 10.43 -17.25 1.00
C ASP A 480 11.42 -17.97 1.94
N ARG A 481 12.65 -17.45 2.07
CA ARG A 481 13.66 -17.93 3.02
C ARG A 481 13.75 -17.14 4.33
N GLY A 482 12.98 -16.05 4.47
CA GLY A 482 13.01 -15.18 5.66
C GLY A 482 14.17 -14.19 5.69
N TYR A 483 14.71 -13.78 4.53
CA TYR A 483 15.73 -12.72 4.44
C TYR A 483 15.10 -11.38 4.07
N THR A 484 15.54 -10.30 4.72
CA THR A 484 15.08 -8.93 4.49
C THR A 484 16.04 -8.14 3.59
N PHE A 485 15.50 -7.34 2.68
CA PHE A 485 16.29 -6.57 1.72
C PHE A 485 15.59 -5.27 1.29
N ASP A 486 16.37 -4.32 0.81
CA ASP A 486 15.89 -3.22 -0.05
C ASP A 486 16.54 -3.35 -1.43
N PHE A 487 15.79 -3.05 -2.49
CA PHE A 487 16.36 -2.89 -3.83
C PHE A 487 17.25 -1.63 -3.90
N VAL A 488 18.33 -1.69 -4.67
CA VAL A 488 19.27 -0.55 -4.84
C VAL A 488 19.64 -0.33 -6.32
N SER A 489 19.69 0.95 -6.73
CA SER A 489 20.13 1.39 -8.07
C SER A 489 21.64 1.66 -8.15
N ASP A 490 22.15 1.85 -9.37
CA ASP A 490 23.51 2.35 -9.64
C ASP A 490 23.81 3.69 -8.92
N GLU A 491 22.88 4.65 -8.97
CA GLU A 491 23.05 5.99 -8.39
C GLU A 491 22.96 5.96 -6.85
N GLN A 492 22.12 5.10 -6.29
CA GLN A 492 22.07 4.86 -4.86
C GLN A 492 23.36 4.16 -4.35
N LEU A 493 23.88 3.17 -5.08
CA LEU A 493 25.19 2.55 -4.78
C LEU A 493 26.36 3.57 -4.85
N ARG A 494 26.29 4.54 -5.77
CA ARG A 494 27.28 5.63 -5.88
C ARG A 494 27.40 6.43 -4.57
N THR A 495 26.31 6.59 -3.83
CA THR A 495 26.29 7.34 -2.55
C THR A 495 26.43 6.47 -1.30
N THR A 496 26.14 5.17 -1.39
CA THR A 496 26.30 4.19 -0.29
C THR A 496 27.76 4.10 0.16
N ALA A 497 28.04 4.17 1.46
CA ALA A 497 29.40 4.11 2.02
C ALA A 497 29.64 2.84 2.86
N CYS A 498 30.88 2.36 2.94
CA CYS A 498 31.25 1.33 3.92
C CYS A 498 31.51 1.98 5.29
N VAL A 499 30.84 1.49 6.33
CA VAL A 499 30.98 1.95 7.71
C VAL A 499 32.27 1.38 8.32
N PRO A 500 33.20 2.22 8.79
CA PRO A 500 34.46 1.74 9.36
C PRO A 500 34.24 0.79 10.56
N ARG A 501 35.08 -0.24 10.65
CA ARG A 501 35.11 -1.29 11.70
C ARG A 501 33.93 -2.27 11.73
N SER A 502 32.72 -1.89 11.32
CA SER A 502 31.56 -2.81 11.28
C SER A 502 31.42 -3.54 9.94
N SER A 503 32.07 -3.05 8.87
CA SER A 503 31.94 -3.59 7.51
C SER A 503 30.50 -3.56 6.95
N ARG A 504 29.62 -2.77 7.57
CA ARG A 504 28.25 -2.54 7.08
C ARG A 504 28.25 -1.49 5.97
N LEU A 505 27.22 -1.51 5.14
CA LEU A 505 26.96 -0.53 4.10
C LEU A 505 25.92 0.46 4.64
N ARG A 506 26.18 1.76 4.56
CA ARG A 506 25.24 2.82 4.96
C ARG A 506 24.83 3.63 3.75
N THR A 507 23.52 3.72 3.48
CA THR A 507 22.97 4.53 2.39
C THR A 507 22.86 6.00 2.81
N ILE A 508 22.52 6.89 1.86
CA ILE A 508 22.29 8.31 2.16
C ILE A 508 21.18 8.51 3.21
N GLY A 509 20.19 7.60 3.23
CA GLY A 509 19.13 7.52 4.22
C GLY A 509 19.52 7.04 5.62
N THR A 510 20.80 6.79 5.88
CA THR A 510 21.36 6.28 7.15
C THR A 510 20.98 4.85 7.55
N ALA A 511 20.14 4.15 6.77
CA ALA A 511 19.91 2.71 6.91
C ALA A 511 21.21 1.91 6.70
N GLU A 512 21.38 0.81 7.44
CA GLU A 512 22.60 0.00 7.44
C GLU A 512 22.36 -1.47 7.11
N TYR A 513 23.13 -1.98 6.15
CA TYR A 513 23.01 -3.31 5.55
C TYR A 513 24.31 -4.10 5.69
N GLN A 514 24.26 -5.43 5.66
CA GLN A 514 25.42 -6.29 5.91
C GLN A 514 26.16 -6.70 4.62
N ALA A 515 25.47 -6.66 3.48
CA ALA A 515 25.98 -7.04 2.17
C ALA A 515 25.27 -6.32 1.01
N VAL A 516 25.95 -6.19 -0.14
CA VAL A 516 25.30 -6.00 -1.44
C VAL A 516 25.17 -7.37 -2.10
N LEU A 517 23.97 -7.72 -2.54
CA LEU A 517 23.70 -8.91 -3.35
C LEU A 517 23.40 -8.48 -4.79
N VAL A 518 24.17 -9.02 -5.73
CA VAL A 518 24.05 -8.78 -7.16
C VAL A 518 23.46 -10.03 -7.81
N PRO A 519 22.26 -9.97 -8.41
CA PRO A 519 21.70 -11.09 -9.18
C PRO A 519 22.52 -11.31 -10.46
N ARG A 520 22.28 -12.44 -11.16
CA ARG A 520 22.79 -12.65 -12.52
C ARG A 520 22.50 -11.42 -13.38
N THR A 521 23.57 -10.73 -13.79
CA THR A 521 23.51 -9.44 -14.50
C THR A 521 24.20 -9.60 -15.86
N GLY A 522 23.51 -9.27 -16.94
CA GLY A 522 24.11 -9.23 -18.28
C GLY A 522 24.99 -8.00 -18.45
N HIS A 523 24.42 -6.82 -18.19
CA HIS A 523 25.03 -5.52 -18.47
C HIS A 523 25.14 -4.68 -17.20
N MET A 524 26.37 -4.34 -16.79
CA MET A 524 26.65 -3.46 -15.66
C MET A 524 27.58 -2.32 -16.07
N PRO A 525 27.32 -1.05 -15.70
CA PRO A 525 28.26 0.03 -15.94
C PRO A 525 29.61 -0.22 -15.24
N ALA A 526 30.73 0.06 -15.91
CA ALA A 526 32.06 -0.01 -15.31
C ALA A 526 32.26 0.97 -14.12
N ALA A 527 31.42 1.99 -14.00
CA ALA A 527 31.36 2.83 -12.80
C ALA A 527 30.73 2.10 -11.60
N THR A 528 29.70 1.29 -11.84
CA THR A 528 28.97 0.49 -10.83
C THR A 528 29.82 -0.68 -10.36
N LEU A 529 30.48 -1.41 -11.26
CA LEU A 529 31.43 -2.45 -10.88
C LEU A 529 32.58 -1.87 -10.04
N ARG A 530 33.23 -0.79 -10.49
CA ARG A 530 34.22 -0.06 -9.69
C ARG A 530 33.68 0.32 -8.32
N ARG A 531 32.44 0.82 -8.23
CA ARG A 531 31.84 1.20 -6.94
C ARG A 531 31.71 0.01 -6.00
N LEU A 532 31.26 -1.15 -6.48
CA LEU A 532 31.19 -2.37 -5.69
C LEU A 532 32.58 -2.82 -5.20
N LEU A 533 33.59 -2.77 -6.08
CA LEU A 533 34.98 -3.11 -5.73
C LEU A 533 35.61 -2.12 -4.74
N ASP A 534 35.30 -0.82 -4.86
CA ASP A 534 35.73 0.20 -3.91
C ASP A 534 35.10 -0.04 -2.52
N LEU A 535 33.81 -0.38 -2.46
CA LEU A 535 33.12 -0.73 -1.21
C LEU A 535 33.72 -2.00 -0.57
N ALA A 536 33.97 -3.04 -1.36
CA ALA A 536 34.68 -4.24 -0.90
C ALA A 536 36.06 -3.87 -0.34
N SER A 537 36.85 -3.06 -1.07
CA SER A 537 38.19 -2.63 -0.63
C SER A 537 38.19 -1.93 0.74
N GLN A 538 37.11 -1.22 1.06
CA GLN A 538 36.92 -0.50 2.33
C GLN A 538 36.48 -1.41 3.49
N GLY A 539 35.94 -2.59 3.19
CA GLY A 539 35.51 -3.58 4.19
C GLY A 539 34.17 -4.26 3.88
N ALA A 540 33.41 -3.82 2.87
CA ALA A 540 32.08 -4.35 2.61
C ALA A 540 32.10 -5.79 2.05
N ARG A 541 30.93 -6.42 2.05
CA ARG A 541 30.70 -7.77 1.51
C ARG A 541 29.86 -7.65 0.25
N ILE A 542 30.38 -8.13 -0.87
CA ILE A 542 29.71 -8.10 -2.18
C ILE A 542 29.50 -9.54 -2.65
N LEU A 543 28.26 -9.91 -2.93
CA LEU A 543 27.86 -11.26 -3.30
C LEU A 543 27.33 -11.22 -4.73
N PHE A 544 27.90 -12.00 -5.63
CA PHE A 544 27.40 -12.20 -6.99
C PHE A 544 26.73 -13.57 -7.06
N PHE A 545 25.41 -13.57 -7.21
CA PHE A 545 24.62 -14.80 -7.33
C PHE A 545 24.65 -15.32 -8.77
N ASP A 546 24.82 -16.63 -8.93
CA ASP A 546 24.96 -17.38 -10.19
C ASP A 546 26.25 -17.01 -10.99
N ALA A 547 26.43 -15.75 -11.40
CA ALA A 547 27.59 -15.33 -12.19
C ALA A 547 28.06 -13.90 -11.90
N MET A 548 29.34 -13.64 -12.23
CA MET A 548 29.85 -12.27 -12.38
C MET A 548 29.13 -11.56 -13.54
N PRO A 549 28.98 -10.22 -13.51
CA PRO A 549 28.34 -9.48 -14.59
C PRO A 549 29.12 -9.60 -15.91
N ALA A 550 28.40 -9.76 -17.04
CA ALA A 550 29.02 -10.24 -18.27
C ALA A 550 29.67 -9.15 -19.15
N ASP A 551 29.04 -7.99 -19.32
CA ASP A 551 29.50 -6.92 -20.22
C ASP A 551 29.07 -5.51 -19.72
N VAL A 552 29.52 -4.47 -20.41
CA VAL A 552 29.05 -3.08 -20.21
C VAL A 552 27.85 -2.75 -21.11
N PRO A 553 26.89 -1.92 -20.65
CA PRO A 553 25.78 -1.44 -21.48
C PRO A 553 26.21 -0.36 -22.48
N GLY A 554 25.36 -0.04 -23.46
CA GLY A 554 25.55 1.13 -24.33
C GLY A 554 26.57 0.95 -25.46
N PHE A 555 26.54 1.84 -26.46
CA PHE A 555 27.39 1.78 -27.66
C PHE A 555 28.60 2.72 -27.57
N ALA A 556 28.45 3.85 -26.89
CA ALA A 556 29.51 4.85 -26.73
C ALA A 556 30.84 4.22 -26.25
N ARG A 557 31.93 4.40 -27.02
CA ARG A 557 33.30 4.01 -26.63
C ARG A 557 33.44 2.53 -26.17
N LEU A 558 32.60 1.64 -26.70
CA LEU A 558 32.37 0.27 -26.21
C LEU A 558 33.66 -0.49 -25.84
N GLU A 559 34.59 -0.64 -26.77
CA GLU A 559 35.80 -1.45 -26.56
C GLU A 559 36.70 -0.90 -25.44
N SER A 560 36.78 0.42 -25.26
CA SER A 560 37.52 1.01 -24.12
C SER A 560 36.84 0.76 -22.77
N ARG A 561 35.50 0.78 -22.73
CA ARG A 561 34.73 0.47 -21.52
C ARG A 561 34.76 -1.02 -21.20
N ARG A 562 34.77 -1.90 -22.20
CA ARG A 562 35.02 -3.34 -22.06
C ARG A 562 36.41 -3.62 -21.50
N ALA A 563 37.44 -2.94 -21.99
CA ALA A 563 38.80 -3.06 -21.46
C ALA A 563 38.87 -2.63 -19.99
N GLU A 564 38.30 -1.47 -19.63
CA GLU A 564 38.20 -1.01 -18.24
C GLU A 564 37.44 -2.02 -17.36
N PHE A 565 36.35 -2.59 -17.86
CA PHE A 565 35.53 -3.57 -17.15
C PHE A 565 36.25 -4.90 -16.92
N ALA A 566 36.94 -5.42 -17.95
CA ALA A 566 37.74 -6.62 -17.86
C ALA A 566 38.93 -6.44 -16.90
N GLU A 567 39.59 -5.29 -16.90
CA GLU A 567 40.63 -4.93 -15.92
C GLU A 567 40.07 -4.94 -14.49
N GLN A 568 38.88 -4.37 -14.28
CA GLN A 568 38.20 -4.40 -12.97
C GLN A 568 37.84 -5.81 -12.51
N LEU A 569 37.30 -6.66 -13.39
CA LEU A 569 37.00 -8.06 -13.09
C LEU A 569 38.28 -8.86 -12.78
N ALA A 570 39.38 -8.60 -13.49
CA ALA A 570 40.66 -9.28 -13.27
C ALA A 570 41.30 -8.97 -11.90
N ARG A 571 40.87 -7.91 -11.19
CA ARG A 571 41.27 -7.63 -9.80
C ARG A 571 40.64 -8.58 -8.77
N ILE A 572 39.71 -9.43 -9.19
CA ILE A 572 38.99 -10.36 -8.32
C ILE A 572 39.63 -11.75 -8.47
N GLU A 573 40.63 -12.03 -7.64
CA GLU A 573 41.39 -13.30 -7.65
C GLU A 573 40.56 -14.45 -7.07
N LEU A 574 39.63 -14.98 -7.87
CA LEU A 574 38.81 -16.14 -7.50
C LEU A 574 39.58 -17.46 -7.69
N PRO A 575 39.41 -18.44 -6.80
CA PRO A 575 39.94 -19.79 -7.01
C PRO A 575 39.29 -20.47 -8.25
N PRO A 576 39.93 -21.54 -8.79
CA PRO A 576 39.36 -22.33 -9.87
C PRO A 576 37.94 -22.86 -9.54
N PRO A 577 37.09 -23.10 -10.55
CA PRO A 577 35.81 -23.78 -10.34
C PRO A 577 36.00 -25.14 -9.66
N GLY A 578 35.22 -25.41 -8.60
CA GLY A 578 35.36 -26.63 -7.79
C GLY A 578 34.58 -26.63 -6.46
N THR A 579 34.16 -25.46 -5.98
CA THR A 579 33.25 -25.27 -4.84
C THR A 579 31.99 -24.51 -5.27
N ALA A 580 30.86 -24.73 -4.60
CA ALA A 580 29.58 -24.07 -4.89
C ALA A 580 29.65 -22.53 -4.73
N VAL A 581 30.46 -22.06 -3.77
CA VAL A 581 30.81 -20.64 -3.64
C VAL A 581 32.33 -20.48 -3.73
N ARG A 582 32.77 -19.45 -4.44
CA ARG A 582 34.14 -18.98 -4.54
C ARG A 582 34.25 -17.63 -3.85
N ALA A 583 35.36 -17.38 -3.16
CA ALA A 583 35.61 -16.14 -2.46
C ALA A 583 36.95 -15.52 -2.86
N ALA A 584 37.00 -14.20 -2.94
CA ALA A 584 38.21 -13.40 -3.09
C ALA A 584 38.22 -12.29 -2.03
N MET A 585 39.37 -12.08 -1.39
CA MET A 585 39.58 -10.94 -0.49
C MET A 585 40.01 -9.74 -1.32
N LEU A 586 39.34 -8.59 -1.15
CA LEU A 586 39.69 -7.35 -1.81
C LEU A 586 39.84 -6.24 -0.77
N GLY A 587 41.08 -5.78 -0.56
CA GLY A 587 41.39 -4.82 0.49
C GLY A 587 41.06 -5.35 1.88
N LYS A 588 40.01 -4.80 2.50
CA LYS A 588 39.52 -5.20 3.84
C LYS A 588 38.22 -6.02 3.82
N GLY A 589 37.62 -6.21 2.66
CA GLY A 589 36.33 -6.87 2.48
C GLY A 589 36.41 -8.03 1.49
N ASN A 590 35.25 -8.60 1.19
CA ASN A 590 35.15 -9.87 0.48
C ASN A 590 34.22 -9.76 -0.72
N VAL A 591 34.62 -10.41 -1.81
CA VAL A 591 33.78 -10.69 -2.98
C VAL A 591 33.49 -12.19 -3.00
N TYR A 592 32.22 -12.56 -3.07
CA TYR A 592 31.75 -13.95 -3.17
C TYR A 592 31.01 -14.18 -4.48
N VAL A 593 31.15 -15.37 -5.07
CA VAL A 593 30.46 -15.77 -6.31
C VAL A 593 29.99 -17.21 -6.20
N GLY A 594 28.70 -17.47 -6.37
CA GLY A 594 28.14 -18.82 -6.33
C GLY A 594 26.67 -18.91 -6.72
N ASP A 595 26.23 -20.09 -7.12
CA ASP A 595 24.87 -20.42 -7.56
C ASP A 595 23.99 -21.04 -6.44
N ASP A 596 24.60 -21.49 -5.34
CA ASP A 596 23.89 -21.91 -4.12
C ASP A 596 23.65 -20.71 -3.18
N LEU A 597 22.40 -20.26 -3.11
CA LEU A 597 22.02 -19.05 -2.36
C LEU A 597 22.22 -19.20 -0.86
N ASP A 598 21.91 -20.36 -0.30
CA ASP A 598 21.95 -20.61 1.14
C ASP A 598 23.39 -20.67 1.65
N THR A 599 24.31 -21.30 0.91
CA THR A 599 25.76 -21.22 1.17
C THR A 599 26.29 -19.80 0.99
N LEU A 600 25.85 -19.08 -0.05
CA LEU A 600 26.33 -17.71 -0.34
C LEU A 600 25.94 -16.71 0.76
N LEU A 601 24.71 -16.81 1.28
CA LEU A 601 24.23 -15.97 2.39
C LEU A 601 24.82 -16.40 3.74
N GLY A 602 25.03 -17.70 3.97
CA GLY A 602 25.68 -18.22 5.19
C GLY A 602 27.13 -17.75 5.41
N LEU A 603 27.79 -17.19 4.38
CA LEU A 603 29.13 -16.61 4.48
C LEU A 603 29.15 -15.16 5.01
N VAL A 604 27.98 -14.54 5.19
CA VAL A 604 27.85 -13.14 5.63
C VAL A 604 26.84 -13.00 6.77
N PRO A 605 26.97 -12.01 7.68
CA PRO A 605 26.17 -11.94 8.91
C PRO A 605 24.76 -11.35 8.65
N VAL A 606 24.05 -11.86 7.65
CA VAL A 606 22.64 -11.52 7.37
C VAL A 606 21.72 -12.37 8.24
N ALA A 607 20.72 -11.76 8.85
CA ALA A 607 19.76 -12.49 9.68
C ALA A 607 18.77 -13.26 8.79
N ARG A 608 18.63 -14.57 9.05
CA ARG A 608 17.55 -15.41 8.51
C ARG A 608 16.47 -15.58 9.57
N GLU A 609 15.28 -15.03 9.32
CA GLU A 609 14.14 -15.13 10.23
C GLU A 609 13.35 -16.41 9.93
N THR A 610 13.63 -17.49 10.67
CA THR A 610 13.10 -18.83 10.38
C THR A 610 11.58 -18.96 10.60
N ILE A 611 10.93 -17.94 11.18
CA ILE A 611 9.47 -17.82 11.22
C ILE A 611 8.84 -17.94 9.81
N ALA A 612 9.54 -17.51 8.75
CA ALA A 612 9.07 -17.62 7.37
C ALA A 612 8.80 -19.07 6.91
N ASP A 613 9.50 -20.06 7.51
CA ASP A 613 9.35 -21.49 7.19
C ASP A 613 7.94 -22.03 7.57
N SER A 614 7.24 -21.34 8.47
CA SER A 614 5.85 -21.65 8.83
C SER A 614 4.81 -21.14 7.82
N GLY A 615 5.23 -20.37 6.80
CA GLY A 615 4.36 -19.68 5.87
C GLY A 615 3.93 -18.28 6.34
N LEU A 616 4.21 -17.90 7.60
CA LEU A 616 4.07 -16.51 8.05
C LEU A 616 4.96 -15.57 7.23
N ARG A 617 4.56 -14.30 7.16
CA ARG A 617 5.34 -13.22 6.54
C ARG A 617 5.49 -12.08 7.54
N PHE A 618 6.60 -11.35 7.47
CA PHE A 618 6.92 -10.27 8.40
C PHE A 618 7.64 -9.10 7.71
N VAL A 619 7.59 -7.92 8.34
CA VAL A 619 8.47 -6.78 8.06
C VAL A 619 9.05 -6.25 9.37
N ARG A 620 10.32 -5.84 9.37
CA ARG A 620 11.08 -5.48 10.59
C ARG A 620 11.55 -4.03 10.57
N ARG A 621 11.51 -3.38 11.73
CA ARG A 621 12.04 -2.02 11.97
C ARG A 621 12.88 -2.00 13.25
N ALA A 622 13.93 -1.19 13.24
CA ALA A 622 14.80 -0.99 14.39
C ALA A 622 14.54 0.37 15.05
N LEU A 623 14.51 0.36 16.37
CA LEU A 623 14.41 1.51 17.26
C LEU A 623 15.72 1.65 18.06
N PRO A 624 15.94 2.78 18.76
CA PRO A 624 17.08 2.92 19.67
C PRO A 624 17.04 1.92 20.85
N ASP A 625 15.84 1.46 21.21
CA ASP A 625 15.51 0.67 22.40
C ASP A 625 14.97 -0.74 22.05
N GLY A 626 15.34 -1.26 20.87
CA GLY A 626 15.02 -2.61 20.39
C GLY A 626 14.35 -2.61 19.01
N HIS A 627 13.42 -3.54 18.75
CA HIS A 627 12.85 -3.72 17.40
C HIS A 627 11.32 -3.81 17.36
N ILE A 628 10.77 -3.78 16.14
CA ILE A 628 9.36 -4.00 15.80
C ILE A 628 9.30 -5.02 14.66
N TRP A 629 8.41 -6.02 14.77
CA TRP A 629 7.95 -6.84 13.65
C TRP A 629 6.45 -6.60 13.49
N PHE A 630 5.99 -6.40 12.25
CA PHE A 630 4.61 -6.68 11.88
C PHE A 630 4.60 -8.07 11.23
N ILE A 631 3.77 -8.98 11.73
CA ILE A 631 3.70 -10.38 11.31
C ILE A 631 2.26 -10.67 10.88
N ALA A 632 2.07 -11.29 9.72
CA ALA A 632 0.75 -11.67 9.22
C ALA A 632 0.67 -13.15 8.83
N ASN A 633 -0.46 -13.78 9.15
CA ASN A 633 -0.80 -15.13 8.73
C ASN A 633 -1.77 -15.08 7.54
N LEU A 634 -1.21 -15.14 6.33
CA LEU A 634 -1.96 -15.17 5.07
C LEU A 634 -2.19 -16.61 4.56
N THR A 635 -2.00 -17.62 5.42
CA THR A 635 -2.12 -19.05 5.07
C THR A 635 -3.50 -19.63 5.44
N ASP A 636 -3.72 -20.91 5.11
CA ASP A 636 -4.88 -21.70 5.54
C ASP A 636 -4.79 -22.24 6.98
N LYS A 637 -3.62 -22.14 7.62
CA LYS A 637 -3.32 -22.83 8.88
C LYS A 637 -3.12 -21.85 10.04
N PRO A 638 -3.66 -22.14 11.25
CA PRO A 638 -3.32 -21.37 12.43
C PRO A 638 -1.86 -21.60 12.85
N TYR A 639 -1.20 -20.55 13.33
CA TYR A 639 0.09 -20.64 14.02
C TYR A 639 -0.15 -20.49 15.53
N SER A 640 0.41 -21.38 16.34
CA SER A 640 0.25 -21.36 17.81
C SER A 640 1.48 -21.98 18.48
N ASP A 641 2.62 -21.29 18.40
CA ASP A 641 3.92 -21.76 18.90
C ASP A 641 4.83 -20.58 19.30
N ALA A 642 6.04 -20.86 19.77
CA ALA A 642 7.08 -19.86 20.01
C ALA A 642 7.80 -19.51 18.69
N ALA A 643 7.57 -18.30 18.20
CA ALA A 643 8.20 -17.76 17.00
C ALA A 643 9.63 -17.26 17.30
N PRO A 644 10.68 -17.86 16.71
CA PRO A 644 12.05 -17.39 16.87
C PRO A 644 12.25 -16.09 16.07
N LEU A 645 12.67 -15.02 16.76
CA LEU A 645 13.04 -13.74 16.15
C LEU A 645 14.53 -13.50 16.36
N VAL A 646 15.27 -13.18 15.30
CA VAL A 646 16.72 -12.94 15.33
C VAL A 646 17.03 -11.54 15.89
N THR A 647 17.23 -11.48 17.21
CA THR A 647 17.58 -10.27 17.97
C THR A 647 18.32 -10.62 19.27
N GLU A 648 19.06 -9.64 19.81
CA GLU A 648 19.69 -9.67 21.14
C GLU A 648 18.80 -9.03 22.23
N ASP A 649 17.58 -8.58 21.89
CA ASP A 649 16.64 -7.97 22.83
C ASP A 649 16.20 -8.92 23.96
N ALA A 650 15.89 -8.34 25.13
CA ALA A 650 15.71 -9.08 26.38
C ALA A 650 14.26 -9.47 26.69
N ALA A 651 13.28 -8.81 26.07
CA ALA A 651 11.85 -9.05 26.32
C ALA A 651 11.00 -8.71 25.08
N ALA A 652 9.76 -9.19 25.03
CA ALA A 652 8.80 -8.91 23.96
C ALA A 652 7.41 -8.53 24.49
N ALA A 653 6.72 -7.64 23.80
CA ALA A 653 5.30 -7.35 23.96
C ALA A 653 4.55 -7.58 22.64
N LEU A 654 3.32 -8.06 22.75
CA LEU A 654 2.38 -8.20 21.64
C LEU A 654 1.38 -7.05 21.66
N TYR A 655 1.00 -6.63 20.46
CA TYR A 655 0.04 -5.57 20.18
C TYR A 655 -0.88 -6.06 19.06
N ASP A 656 -2.17 -6.23 19.35
CA ASP A 656 -3.16 -6.60 18.35
C ASP A 656 -3.78 -5.34 17.72
N PRO A 657 -3.44 -4.98 16.47
CA PRO A 657 -4.01 -3.83 15.79
C PRO A 657 -5.52 -3.98 15.51
N LEU A 658 -6.10 -5.17 15.57
CA LEU A 658 -7.55 -5.37 15.41
C LEU A 658 -8.32 -4.95 16.67
N SER A 659 -8.07 -5.58 17.82
CA SER A 659 -8.75 -5.24 19.07
C SER A 659 -8.22 -3.97 19.76
N GLY A 660 -6.93 -3.66 19.61
CA GLY A 660 -6.22 -2.63 20.38
C GLY A 660 -5.67 -3.13 21.73
N VAL A 661 -5.73 -4.43 22.00
CA VAL A 661 -5.12 -5.03 23.20
C VAL A 661 -3.60 -5.13 23.04
N SER A 662 -2.87 -4.87 24.13
CA SER A 662 -1.42 -5.05 24.23
C SER A 662 -1.04 -5.75 25.55
N GLY A 663 0.10 -6.43 25.57
CA GLY A 663 0.59 -7.16 26.76
C GLY A 663 1.98 -7.77 26.56
N MET A 664 2.70 -8.01 27.65
CA MET A 664 4.01 -8.67 27.63
C MET A 664 3.87 -10.13 27.17
N ALA A 665 4.59 -10.51 26.12
CA ALA A 665 4.55 -11.86 25.58
C ALA A 665 5.19 -12.87 26.54
N ARG A 666 4.88 -14.15 26.36
CA ARG A 666 5.78 -15.22 26.79
C ARG A 666 7.00 -15.22 25.87
N TYR A 667 8.19 -15.24 26.42
CA TYR A 667 9.43 -15.30 25.64
C TYR A 667 10.53 -16.12 26.30
N SER A 668 11.47 -16.61 25.50
CA SER A 668 12.73 -17.19 25.95
C SER A 668 13.87 -16.73 25.04
N ALA A 669 15.01 -16.35 25.63
CA ALA A 669 16.17 -15.87 24.90
C ALA A 669 17.25 -16.96 24.79
N ALA A 670 17.77 -17.17 23.58
CA ALA A 670 18.97 -17.95 23.31
C ALA A 670 20.11 -17.02 22.88
N ARG A 671 21.30 -17.23 23.45
CA ARG A 671 22.50 -16.46 23.07
C ARG A 671 23.03 -16.96 21.73
N ALA A 672 23.70 -16.06 21.00
CA ALA A 672 24.48 -16.45 19.82
C ALA A 672 25.56 -17.48 20.19
N ASP A 673 25.76 -18.47 19.32
CA ASP A 673 26.85 -19.42 19.39
C ASP A 673 27.76 -19.18 18.18
N SER A 674 28.96 -18.65 18.44
CA SER A 674 29.95 -18.33 17.42
C SER A 674 30.54 -19.56 16.74
N ASP A 675 30.55 -20.70 17.44
CA ASP A 675 31.18 -21.93 16.98
C ASP A 675 30.18 -22.75 16.14
N ALA A 676 28.89 -22.69 16.49
CA ALA A 676 27.79 -23.24 15.70
C ALA A 676 27.29 -22.29 14.58
N GLY A 677 27.70 -21.02 14.59
CA GLY A 677 27.27 -20.00 13.63
C GLY A 677 25.81 -19.53 13.80
N THR A 678 25.20 -19.77 14.96
CA THR A 678 23.79 -19.39 15.21
C THR A 678 23.71 -17.99 15.83
N PRO A 679 22.83 -17.10 15.33
CA PRO A 679 22.65 -15.79 15.91
C PRO A 679 21.86 -15.87 17.22
N ALA A 680 21.89 -14.79 18.01
CA ALA A 680 21.01 -14.65 19.16
C ALA A 680 19.54 -14.63 18.70
N THR A 681 18.66 -15.26 19.48
CA THR A 681 17.23 -15.29 19.19
C THR A 681 16.39 -15.05 20.43
N LEU A 682 15.26 -14.38 20.23
CA LEU A 682 14.18 -14.26 21.20
C LEU A 682 12.98 -15.02 20.65
N SER A 683 12.67 -16.16 21.24
CA SER A 683 11.50 -16.97 20.89
C SER A 683 10.27 -16.42 21.59
N VAL A 684 9.31 -15.89 20.84
CA VAL A 684 8.12 -15.18 21.33
C VAL A 684 6.86 -16.01 21.09
N GLY A 685 6.09 -16.32 22.12
CA GLY A 685 4.84 -17.09 21.99
C GLY A 685 3.78 -16.31 21.21
N LEU A 686 3.34 -16.84 20.06
CA LEU A 686 2.30 -16.24 19.20
C LEU A 686 1.10 -17.18 19.02
N GLN A 687 -0.10 -16.60 18.86
CA GLN A 687 -1.30 -17.31 18.42
C GLN A 687 -1.98 -16.48 17.31
N LEU A 688 -1.97 -17.00 16.07
CA LEU A 688 -2.48 -16.33 14.87
C LEU A 688 -3.35 -17.28 14.04
N ALA A 689 -4.65 -17.05 14.01
CA ALA A 689 -5.54 -17.69 13.05
C ALA A 689 -5.27 -17.19 11.61
N PRO A 690 -5.68 -17.95 10.57
CA PRO A 690 -5.73 -17.47 9.19
C PRO A 690 -6.37 -16.07 9.06
N GLY A 691 -5.70 -15.16 8.37
CA GLY A 691 -6.13 -13.76 8.19
C GLY A 691 -5.79 -12.81 9.36
N GLN A 692 -5.21 -13.32 10.46
CA GLN A 692 -4.76 -12.46 11.57
C GLN A 692 -3.33 -11.94 11.38
N SER A 693 -3.07 -10.83 12.04
CA SER A 693 -1.80 -10.11 12.05
C SER A 693 -1.54 -9.54 13.45
N ILE A 694 -0.28 -9.41 13.83
CA ILE A 694 0.16 -8.94 15.15
C ILE A 694 1.39 -8.06 14.99
N ILE A 695 1.56 -7.14 15.93
CA ILE A 695 2.78 -6.37 16.08
C ILE A 695 3.54 -6.90 17.29
N VAL A 696 4.81 -7.26 17.10
CA VAL A 696 5.74 -7.64 18.18
C VAL A 696 6.72 -6.49 18.39
N ARG A 697 6.81 -5.97 19.61
CA ARG A 697 7.79 -4.97 20.03
C ARG A 697 8.75 -5.62 21.02
N THR A 698 10.05 -5.62 20.73
CA THR A 698 11.08 -6.22 21.60
C THR A 698 11.94 -5.16 22.26
N TYR A 699 12.29 -5.34 23.53
CA TYR A 699 12.97 -4.31 24.30
C TYR A 699 14.41 -4.70 24.62
N ALA A 700 15.33 -3.75 24.43
CA ALA A 700 16.64 -3.80 25.08
C ALA A 700 16.46 -3.89 26.61
N GLY A 701 17.40 -4.50 27.32
CA GLY A 701 17.22 -4.87 28.74
C GLY A 701 16.88 -3.72 29.71
N GLU A 702 17.31 -2.49 29.41
CA GLU A 702 17.00 -1.28 30.19
C GLU A 702 15.69 -0.59 29.80
N ALA A 703 15.08 -0.99 28.67
CA ALA A 703 13.86 -0.40 28.11
C ALA A 703 12.62 -1.26 28.34
N VAL A 704 12.73 -2.38 29.08
CA VAL A 704 11.60 -3.26 29.39
C VAL A 704 10.58 -2.50 30.26
N PRO A 705 9.29 -2.41 29.86
CA PRO A 705 8.28 -1.72 30.64
C PRO A 705 8.10 -2.28 32.06
N GLU A 706 8.27 -1.45 33.08
CA GLU A 706 8.02 -1.80 34.48
C GLU A 706 6.52 -2.06 34.74
N ASN A 707 6.22 -3.03 35.61
CA ASN A 707 4.86 -3.42 36.01
C ASN A 707 3.88 -3.59 34.82
N ALA A 708 4.35 -4.15 33.70
CA ALA A 708 3.52 -4.36 32.52
C ALA A 708 2.68 -5.64 32.60
N ALA A 709 1.43 -5.57 32.15
CA ALA A 709 0.49 -6.69 32.16
C ALA A 709 0.87 -7.77 31.12
N SER A 710 0.78 -9.05 31.49
CA SER A 710 1.01 -10.18 30.57
C SER A 710 -0.02 -10.22 29.44
N TRP A 711 0.43 -10.65 28.27
CA TRP A 711 -0.44 -11.09 27.18
C TRP A 711 -1.27 -12.29 27.61
N THR A 712 -2.54 -12.31 27.21
CA THR A 712 -3.47 -13.38 27.57
C THR A 712 -3.63 -14.37 26.43
N TYR A 713 -3.01 -15.53 26.57
CA TYR A 713 -3.16 -16.68 25.69
C TYR A 713 -4.45 -17.44 26.00
N SER A 714 -4.92 -18.24 25.04
CA SER A 714 -6.12 -19.06 25.22
C SER A 714 -6.01 -20.38 24.47
N ALA A 715 -6.46 -21.45 25.12
CA ALA A 715 -6.50 -22.80 24.56
C ALA A 715 -7.94 -23.35 24.66
N PRO A 716 -8.50 -23.94 23.59
CA PRO A 716 -9.78 -24.62 23.68
C PRO A 716 -9.64 -25.87 24.55
N VAL A 717 -10.58 -26.08 25.48
CA VAL A 717 -10.64 -27.26 26.37
C VAL A 717 -11.80 -28.19 26.06
N GLY A 718 -12.50 -27.95 24.95
CA GLY A 718 -13.59 -28.77 24.44
C GLY A 718 -13.99 -28.38 23.02
N GLU A 719 -14.85 -29.20 22.42
CA GLU A 719 -15.35 -28.99 21.06
C GLU A 719 -16.29 -27.77 20.96
N PRO A 720 -16.38 -27.11 19.78
CA PRO A 720 -17.34 -26.04 19.54
C PRO A 720 -18.80 -26.54 19.64
N ALA A 721 -19.59 -25.94 20.54
CA ALA A 721 -21.00 -26.23 20.71
C ALA A 721 -21.87 -25.25 19.90
N ALA A 722 -22.65 -25.75 18.94
CA ALA A 722 -23.53 -24.91 18.12
C ALA A 722 -24.71 -24.33 18.91
N LEU A 723 -24.98 -23.04 18.75
CA LEU A 723 -26.11 -22.36 19.38
C LEU A 723 -27.42 -22.62 18.61
N GLY A 724 -28.14 -23.64 19.05
CA GLY A 724 -29.50 -23.94 18.59
C GLY A 724 -30.55 -23.01 19.20
N GLY A 725 -31.69 -22.87 18.51
CA GLY A 725 -32.85 -22.11 18.98
C GLY A 725 -33.64 -21.48 17.85
N ARG A 726 -34.47 -20.49 18.16
CA ARG A 726 -35.23 -19.72 17.16
C ARG A 726 -34.85 -18.24 17.24
N TRP A 727 -34.02 -17.82 16.30
CA TRP A 727 -33.61 -16.44 16.09
C TRP A 727 -34.81 -15.58 15.71
N THR A 728 -34.84 -14.34 16.22
CA THR A 728 -35.68 -13.26 15.72
C THR A 728 -34.81 -12.30 14.91
N VAL A 729 -35.24 -11.93 13.71
CA VAL A 729 -34.49 -11.06 12.79
C VAL A 729 -35.32 -9.82 12.50
N THR A 730 -34.77 -8.65 12.78
CA THR A 730 -35.43 -7.35 12.58
C THR A 730 -34.50 -6.42 11.79
N PHE A 731 -34.96 -5.92 10.65
CA PHE A 731 -34.21 -4.95 9.84
C PHE A 731 -34.26 -3.58 10.52
N ALA A 732 -33.10 -2.96 10.75
CA ALA A 732 -32.93 -1.85 11.68
C ALA A 732 -32.61 -0.52 10.98
N SER A 733 -31.74 -0.54 9.97
CA SER A 733 -31.35 0.62 9.17
C SER A 733 -30.98 0.20 7.75
N GLY A 734 -31.16 1.09 6.78
CA GLY A 734 -31.08 0.77 5.34
C GLY A 734 -32.28 1.34 4.60
N GLY A 735 -32.48 0.97 3.34
CA GLY A 735 -33.65 1.47 2.61
C GLY A 735 -33.73 1.11 1.12
N PRO A 736 -34.76 1.63 0.42
CA PRO A 736 -35.71 2.68 0.86
C PRO A 736 -36.84 2.17 1.78
N GLN A 737 -37.00 0.85 1.92
CA GLN A 737 -37.97 0.23 2.81
C GLN A 737 -37.27 -0.82 3.66
N LEU A 738 -37.65 -0.94 4.93
CA LEU A 738 -37.17 -2.02 5.79
C LEU A 738 -38.02 -3.27 5.50
N PRO A 739 -37.41 -4.43 5.22
CA PRO A 739 -38.15 -5.68 5.12
C PRO A 739 -38.84 -6.03 6.46
N PRO A 740 -39.95 -6.78 6.44
CA PRO A 740 -40.65 -7.17 7.66
C PRO A 740 -39.78 -8.10 8.53
N PRO A 741 -39.90 -8.05 9.86
CA PRO A 741 -39.18 -8.95 10.75
C PRO A 741 -39.68 -10.39 10.61
N PHE A 742 -38.78 -11.35 10.80
CA PHE A 742 -39.09 -12.79 10.71
C PHE A 742 -38.42 -13.59 11.83
N LYS A 743 -38.74 -14.88 11.92
CA LYS A 743 -38.12 -15.81 12.88
C LYS A 743 -37.66 -17.06 12.16
N THR A 744 -36.46 -17.55 12.48
CA THR A 744 -35.89 -18.76 11.88
C THR A 744 -35.15 -19.62 12.89
N ALA A 745 -35.10 -20.93 12.66
CA ALA A 745 -34.21 -21.85 13.37
C ALA A 745 -32.95 -22.21 12.56
N ALA A 746 -32.96 -21.96 11.25
CA ALA A 746 -31.82 -22.12 10.36
C ALA A 746 -31.33 -20.74 9.92
N LEU A 747 -30.06 -20.46 10.15
CA LEU A 747 -29.41 -19.25 9.64
C LEU A 747 -29.13 -19.46 8.15
N THR A 748 -29.68 -18.58 7.31
CA THR A 748 -29.53 -18.59 5.86
C THR A 748 -29.46 -17.16 5.34
N SER A 749 -29.23 -16.98 4.04
CA SER A 749 -29.12 -15.65 3.45
C SER A 749 -30.47 -14.93 3.40
N TRP A 750 -30.47 -13.60 3.59
CA TRP A 750 -31.67 -12.76 3.38
C TRP A 750 -32.24 -12.88 1.96
N THR A 751 -31.38 -13.23 0.99
CA THR A 751 -31.78 -13.51 -0.41
C THR A 751 -32.83 -14.60 -0.52
N ASP A 752 -32.80 -15.57 0.39
CA ASP A 752 -33.64 -16.77 0.36
C ASP A 752 -35.07 -16.45 0.82
N GLN A 753 -35.26 -15.33 1.53
CA GLN A 753 -36.58 -14.79 1.91
C GLN A 753 -37.26 -14.06 0.74
N GLY A 754 -36.51 -13.69 -0.31
CA GLY A 754 -37.00 -12.92 -1.45
C GLY A 754 -37.51 -11.51 -1.08
N GLY A 755 -38.42 -10.97 -1.89
CA GLY A 755 -39.09 -9.69 -1.61
C GLY A 755 -38.13 -8.51 -1.45
N GLU A 756 -38.34 -7.68 -0.43
CA GLU A 756 -37.42 -6.58 -0.09
C GLU A 756 -36.12 -7.11 0.54
N ALA A 757 -36.18 -8.16 1.36
CA ALA A 757 -35.01 -8.74 2.02
C ALA A 757 -33.93 -9.20 1.04
N GLY A 758 -34.33 -9.78 -0.11
CA GLY A 758 -33.39 -10.20 -1.15
C GLY A 758 -32.77 -9.08 -2.00
N ARG A 759 -33.21 -7.82 -1.84
CA ARG A 759 -32.61 -6.63 -2.48
C ARG A 759 -32.16 -5.57 -1.47
N PHE A 760 -32.11 -5.93 -0.19
CA PHE A 760 -31.82 -5.02 0.90
C PHE A 760 -30.35 -4.64 0.95
N ALA A 761 -30.08 -3.40 1.34
CA ALA A 761 -28.76 -2.89 1.68
C ALA A 761 -28.85 -2.12 3.00
N GLY A 762 -28.14 -2.57 4.02
CA GLY A 762 -28.23 -2.04 5.37
C GLY A 762 -27.99 -3.11 6.44
N MET A 763 -28.58 -2.89 7.62
CA MET A 763 -28.35 -3.65 8.84
C MET A 763 -29.60 -4.40 9.30
N ALA A 764 -29.43 -5.67 9.71
CA ALA A 764 -30.44 -6.43 10.43
C ALA A 764 -29.91 -6.95 11.77
N ARG A 765 -30.74 -6.88 12.80
CA ARG A 765 -30.47 -7.35 14.15
C ARG A 765 -31.05 -8.75 14.33
N TYR A 766 -30.19 -9.69 14.69
CA TYR A 766 -30.48 -11.07 15.07
C TYR A 766 -30.50 -11.19 16.58
N GLU A 767 -31.51 -11.84 17.16
CA GLU A 767 -31.63 -12.03 18.61
C GLU A 767 -31.95 -13.49 18.95
N LEU A 768 -31.20 -14.06 19.90
CA LEU A 768 -31.34 -15.42 20.41
C LEU A 768 -31.19 -15.47 21.93
N ASP A 769 -32.14 -16.10 22.60
CA ASP A 769 -31.96 -16.60 23.96
C ASP A 769 -31.38 -18.03 23.90
N PHE A 770 -30.31 -18.29 24.66
CA PHE A 770 -29.65 -19.60 24.70
C PHE A 770 -29.24 -19.99 26.13
N GLU A 771 -29.12 -21.28 26.41
CA GLU A 771 -28.50 -21.79 27.65
C GLU A 771 -26.99 -21.96 27.42
N LEU A 772 -26.17 -21.54 28.38
CA LEU A 772 -24.71 -21.74 28.31
C LEU A 772 -24.38 -23.24 28.21
N PRO A 773 -23.63 -23.70 27.19
CA PRO A 773 -23.25 -25.11 27.09
C PRO A 773 -22.48 -25.60 28.32
N ALA A 774 -22.68 -26.86 28.68
CA ALA A 774 -21.94 -27.48 29.77
C ALA A 774 -20.44 -27.54 29.45
N ALA A 775 -19.60 -27.24 30.44
CA ALA A 775 -18.17 -27.49 30.34
C ALA A 775 -17.90 -29.01 30.22
N PRO A 776 -16.86 -29.43 29.47
CA PRO A 776 -16.39 -30.81 29.48
C PRO A 776 -16.04 -31.28 30.90
N GLU A 777 -16.27 -32.56 31.18
CA GLU A 777 -16.05 -33.12 32.52
C GLU A 777 -14.58 -32.98 32.94
N GLY A 778 -14.34 -32.33 34.08
CA GLY A 778 -12.99 -32.06 34.60
C GLY A 778 -12.24 -30.89 33.96
N ALA A 779 -12.83 -30.19 32.98
CA ALA A 779 -12.19 -29.03 32.35
C ALA A 779 -12.36 -27.74 33.17
N GLU A 780 -11.26 -27.02 33.39
CA GLU A 780 -11.29 -25.65 33.92
C GLU A 780 -11.60 -24.67 32.76
N VAL A 781 -12.81 -24.11 32.76
CA VAL A 781 -13.27 -23.15 31.75
C VAL A 781 -13.25 -21.74 32.35
N GLU A 782 -12.39 -20.89 31.81
CA GLU A 782 -12.17 -19.50 32.27
C GLU A 782 -12.76 -18.46 31.30
N ASP A 783 -12.94 -18.80 30.02
CA ASP A 783 -13.51 -17.94 28.99
C ASP A 783 -14.19 -18.78 27.90
N TRP A 784 -14.83 -18.12 26.93
CA TRP A 784 -15.53 -18.74 25.80
C TRP A 784 -15.26 -17.95 24.52
N TRP A 785 -14.90 -18.64 23.45
CA TRP A 785 -14.99 -18.06 22.11
C TRP A 785 -16.43 -18.15 21.60
N LEU A 786 -16.95 -17.03 21.10
CA LEU A 786 -18.08 -17.00 20.18
C LEU A 786 -17.52 -16.92 18.76
N ASP A 787 -17.82 -17.92 17.94
CA ASP A 787 -17.55 -17.91 16.51
C ASP A 787 -18.87 -17.75 15.75
N LEU A 788 -18.92 -16.82 14.79
CA LEU A 788 -20.12 -16.53 14.01
C LEU A 788 -20.17 -17.30 12.67
N GLY A 789 -19.10 -17.99 12.28
CA GLY A 789 -19.01 -18.66 10.99
C GLY A 789 -19.10 -17.69 9.82
N ASP A 790 -19.97 -17.99 8.85
CA ASP A 790 -20.17 -17.15 7.66
C ASP A 790 -21.05 -15.91 7.99
N VAL A 791 -20.41 -14.74 8.04
CA VAL A 791 -21.05 -13.41 8.18
C VAL A 791 -20.96 -12.64 6.86
N ARG A 792 -22.07 -12.03 6.43
CA ARG A 792 -22.20 -11.26 5.18
C ARG A 792 -22.70 -9.84 5.47
N GLU A 793 -21.83 -8.88 5.82
CA GLU A 793 -20.36 -8.91 5.80
C GLU A 793 -19.68 -8.45 7.10
N THR A 794 -20.39 -7.75 8.00
CA THR A 794 -19.88 -7.31 9.31
C THR A 794 -20.88 -7.65 10.40
N ALA A 795 -20.43 -7.79 11.66
CA ALA A 795 -21.28 -8.15 12.79
C ALA A 795 -20.87 -7.42 14.08
N ARG A 796 -21.72 -6.54 14.63
CA ARG A 796 -21.56 -6.04 16.01
C ARG A 796 -22.26 -6.99 16.98
N VAL A 797 -21.54 -7.43 18.01
CA VAL A 797 -22.02 -8.46 18.94
C VAL A 797 -22.36 -7.84 20.29
N LEU A 798 -23.53 -8.19 20.83
CA LEU A 798 -23.92 -7.85 22.21
C LEU A 798 -24.34 -9.12 22.97
N VAL A 799 -23.79 -9.32 24.17
CA VAL A 799 -24.12 -10.45 25.05
C VAL A 799 -24.65 -9.92 26.38
N ASN A 800 -25.87 -10.34 26.75
CA ASN A 800 -26.60 -9.85 27.92
C ASN A 800 -26.69 -8.30 28.00
N GLY A 801 -26.77 -7.64 26.84
CA GLY A 801 -26.82 -6.18 26.71
C GLY A 801 -25.48 -5.46 26.78
N ARG A 802 -24.36 -6.19 26.95
CA ARG A 802 -23.00 -5.64 26.90
C ARG A 802 -22.46 -5.73 25.48
N ASP A 803 -21.88 -4.65 24.96
CA ASP A 803 -21.19 -4.63 23.67
C ASP A 803 -19.87 -5.41 23.78
N VAL A 804 -19.69 -6.40 22.90
CA VAL A 804 -18.48 -7.21 22.76
C VAL A 804 -17.55 -6.59 21.71
N GLY A 805 -18.09 -5.79 20.78
CA GLY A 805 -17.37 -5.13 19.70
C GLY A 805 -17.87 -5.50 18.31
N LEU A 806 -17.20 -4.91 17.30
CA LEU A 806 -17.48 -5.09 15.88
C LEU A 806 -16.51 -6.10 15.26
N LEU A 807 -17.05 -7.18 14.71
CA LEU A 807 -16.34 -8.19 13.93
C LEU A 807 -16.51 -7.87 12.44
N TRP A 808 -15.42 -7.42 11.80
CA TRP A 808 -15.43 -6.93 10.41
C TRP A 808 -14.40 -7.62 9.50
N CYS A 809 -13.56 -8.51 10.05
CA CYS A 809 -12.60 -9.30 9.29
C CYS A 809 -12.59 -10.77 9.73
N LEU A 810 -11.85 -11.59 8.99
CA LEU A 810 -11.72 -13.02 9.24
C LEU A 810 -10.67 -13.30 10.34
N PRO A 811 -10.91 -14.31 11.22
CA PRO A 811 -12.19 -14.99 11.45
C PRO A 811 -13.17 -14.11 12.26
N PHE A 812 -14.49 -14.27 12.03
CA PHE A 812 -15.53 -13.57 12.79
C PHE A 812 -15.73 -14.17 14.20
N ARG A 813 -14.74 -13.98 15.07
CA ARG A 813 -14.67 -14.59 16.41
C ARG A 813 -14.33 -13.57 17.50
N ALA A 814 -14.96 -13.71 18.68
CA ALA A 814 -14.68 -12.90 19.87
C ALA A 814 -14.58 -13.75 21.14
N ARG A 815 -13.91 -13.24 22.19
CA ARG A 815 -13.96 -13.80 23.56
C ARG A 815 -15.11 -13.13 24.33
N ILE A 816 -16.00 -13.92 24.92
CA ILE A 816 -17.25 -13.41 25.52
C ILE A 816 -17.51 -13.84 26.98
N GLY A 817 -16.61 -14.60 27.61
CA GLY A 817 -16.77 -15.13 28.97
C GLY A 817 -17.10 -14.06 30.01
N HIS A 818 -16.47 -12.88 29.90
CA HIS A 818 -16.72 -11.72 30.75
C HIS A 818 -18.13 -11.10 30.61
N CYS A 819 -18.90 -11.49 29.59
CA CYS A 819 -20.30 -11.09 29.38
C CYS A 819 -21.31 -12.22 29.68
N LEU A 820 -20.86 -13.47 29.83
CA LEU A 820 -21.71 -14.62 30.08
C LEU A 820 -22.12 -14.74 31.57
N ARG A 821 -23.19 -15.48 31.82
CA ARG A 821 -23.64 -15.91 33.15
C ARG A 821 -24.09 -17.38 33.13
N PRO A 822 -24.13 -18.08 34.27
CA PRO A 822 -24.68 -19.43 34.33
C PRO A 822 -26.14 -19.51 33.84
N GLY A 823 -26.47 -20.58 33.12
CA GLY A 823 -27.80 -20.79 32.55
C GLY A 823 -28.12 -19.86 31.39
N LYS A 824 -29.29 -19.20 31.45
CA LYS A 824 -29.86 -18.45 30.32
C LYS A 824 -29.15 -17.14 30.02
N ASN A 825 -28.63 -17.03 28.81
CA ASN A 825 -27.99 -15.86 28.23
C ASN A 825 -28.81 -15.31 27.05
N HIS A 826 -28.60 -14.02 26.73
CA HIS A 826 -29.18 -13.36 25.57
C HIS A 826 -28.06 -12.89 24.63
N LEU A 827 -28.13 -13.26 23.37
CA LEU A 827 -27.20 -12.86 22.31
C LEU A 827 -27.96 -12.01 21.28
N ALA A 828 -27.40 -10.85 20.96
CA ALA A 828 -27.82 -10.03 19.84
C ALA A 828 -26.65 -9.75 18.90
N ILE A 829 -26.90 -9.81 17.59
CA ILE A 829 -25.89 -9.59 16.56
C ILE A 829 -26.49 -8.65 15.50
N GLU A 830 -25.86 -7.51 15.31
CA GLU A 830 -26.24 -6.51 14.30
C GLU A 830 -25.35 -6.70 13.08
N VAL A 831 -25.93 -7.19 11.97
CA VAL A 831 -25.21 -7.56 10.75
C VAL A 831 -25.51 -6.59 9.63
N THR A 832 -24.47 -6.01 9.03
CA THR A 832 -24.57 -5.09 7.89
C THR A 832 -24.06 -5.76 6.62
N ASN A 833 -24.78 -5.63 5.50
CA ASN A 833 -24.43 -6.23 4.22
C ASN A 833 -23.95 -5.20 3.17
N LEU A 834 -23.59 -5.72 2.00
CA LEU A 834 -23.14 -4.94 0.84
C LEU A 834 -24.28 -4.23 0.11
N ALA A 835 -23.97 -3.12 -0.57
CA ALA A 835 -24.92 -2.43 -1.44
C ALA A 835 -25.24 -3.18 -2.75
N ALA A 836 -24.45 -4.20 -3.12
CA ALA A 836 -24.57 -4.98 -4.36
C ALA A 836 -26.00 -5.34 -4.77
N ASN A 837 -26.76 -6.00 -3.88
CA ASN A 837 -28.13 -6.46 -4.16
C ASN A 837 -29.11 -5.30 -4.44
N ARG A 838 -28.87 -4.14 -3.80
CA ARG A 838 -29.69 -2.93 -3.99
C ARG A 838 -29.34 -2.20 -5.27
N ILE A 839 -28.06 -2.14 -5.65
CA ILE A 839 -27.59 -1.59 -6.93
C ILE A 839 -28.10 -2.42 -8.11
N ARG A 840 -28.07 -3.75 -7.98
CA ARG A 840 -28.71 -4.69 -8.91
C ARG A 840 -30.21 -4.40 -9.10
N ASP A 841 -30.97 -4.14 -8.03
CA ASP A 841 -32.38 -3.73 -8.14
C ASP A 841 -32.57 -2.37 -8.84
N LEU A 842 -31.65 -1.43 -8.68
CA LEU A 842 -31.71 -0.16 -9.43
C LEU A 842 -31.57 -0.39 -10.93
N ASP A 843 -30.56 -1.16 -11.35
CA ASP A 843 -30.34 -1.47 -12.77
C ASP A 843 -31.50 -2.29 -13.36
N GLN A 844 -32.03 -3.30 -12.64
CA GLN A 844 -33.17 -4.09 -13.11
C GLN A 844 -34.47 -3.28 -13.25
N ARG A 845 -34.64 -2.20 -12.48
CA ARG A 845 -35.76 -1.26 -12.62
C ARG A 845 -35.47 -0.07 -13.55
N GLY A 846 -34.31 -0.05 -14.22
CA GLY A 846 -33.91 1.03 -15.13
C GLY A 846 -33.69 2.39 -14.44
N VAL A 847 -33.38 2.39 -13.13
CA VAL A 847 -33.11 3.63 -12.39
C VAL A 847 -31.74 4.17 -12.80
N VAL A 848 -31.70 5.40 -13.31
CA VAL A 848 -30.46 6.02 -13.77
C VAL A 848 -29.63 6.54 -12.59
N TRP A 849 -28.62 5.77 -12.18
CA TRP A 849 -27.59 6.19 -11.20
C TRP A 849 -26.18 6.30 -11.82
N LYS A 850 -25.96 5.68 -12.99
CA LYS A 850 -24.70 5.76 -13.77
C LYS A 850 -24.73 6.99 -14.70
N ASN A 851 -24.61 8.20 -14.13
CA ASN A 851 -24.86 9.47 -14.81
C ASN A 851 -23.62 10.36 -14.98
N PHE A 852 -22.52 9.85 -15.56
CA PHE A 852 -21.26 10.60 -15.67
C PHE A 852 -20.80 10.92 -17.11
N HIS A 853 -19.96 11.94 -17.27
CA HIS A 853 -19.31 12.30 -18.54
C HIS A 853 -18.01 11.50 -18.78
N GLU A 854 -17.47 11.56 -20.00
CA GLU A 854 -16.36 10.74 -20.51
C GLU A 854 -16.57 9.22 -20.43
N ILE A 855 -16.31 8.61 -19.26
CA ILE A 855 -16.44 7.17 -19.01
C ILE A 855 -17.68 6.93 -18.16
N ASN A 856 -18.56 6.05 -18.63
CA ASN A 856 -19.57 5.48 -17.75
C ASN A 856 -18.97 4.25 -17.03
N PHE A 857 -19.54 3.87 -15.89
CA PHE A 857 -19.06 2.78 -15.03
C PHE A 857 -18.59 1.54 -15.81
N VAL A 858 -17.45 0.97 -15.41
CA VAL A 858 -16.92 -0.29 -15.93
C VAL A 858 -16.62 -1.27 -14.81
N ASN A 859 -16.76 -2.57 -15.09
CA ASN A 859 -16.36 -3.62 -14.15
C ASN A 859 -14.83 -3.80 -14.06
N ALA A 860 -14.39 -4.68 -13.17
CA ALA A 860 -12.98 -5.09 -13.00
C ALA A 860 -12.32 -5.67 -14.28
N HIS A 861 -13.11 -6.00 -15.32
CA HIS A 861 -12.63 -6.45 -16.64
C HIS A 861 -12.57 -5.32 -17.69
N TYR A 862 -12.76 -4.08 -17.27
CA TYR A 862 -12.83 -2.87 -18.10
C TYR A 862 -13.92 -2.96 -19.19
N LYS A 863 -15.08 -3.55 -18.85
CA LYS A 863 -16.29 -3.62 -19.69
C LYS A 863 -17.42 -2.78 -19.10
N PRO A 864 -18.34 -2.23 -19.91
CA PRO A 864 -19.48 -1.46 -19.40
C PRO A 864 -20.23 -2.23 -18.31
N LEU A 865 -20.47 -1.57 -17.17
CA LEU A 865 -21.07 -2.21 -16.01
C LEU A 865 -22.58 -2.38 -16.16
N ASP A 866 -23.05 -3.61 -16.01
CA ASP A 866 -24.47 -3.96 -15.85
C ASP A 866 -24.65 -4.76 -14.55
N ALA A 867 -25.06 -4.07 -13.49
CA ALA A 867 -25.33 -4.69 -12.20
C ALA A 867 -26.61 -5.52 -12.21
N GLY A 868 -27.50 -5.31 -13.20
CA GLY A 868 -28.74 -6.09 -13.34
C GLY A 868 -28.49 -7.55 -13.69
N LEU A 869 -27.29 -7.88 -14.19
CA LEU A 869 -26.82 -9.22 -14.49
C LEU A 869 -26.08 -9.91 -13.33
N TRP A 870 -25.75 -9.20 -12.25
CA TRP A 870 -25.03 -9.79 -11.13
C TRP A 870 -25.84 -10.93 -10.47
N PRO A 871 -25.18 -12.00 -9.98
CA PRO A 871 -25.81 -12.94 -9.07
C PRO A 871 -26.24 -12.22 -7.79
N LEU A 872 -27.25 -12.75 -7.10
CA LEU A 872 -27.59 -12.26 -5.76
C LEU A 872 -26.44 -12.59 -4.80
N GLN A 873 -25.89 -11.57 -4.16
CA GLN A 873 -24.83 -11.73 -3.17
C GLN A 873 -25.45 -12.23 -1.85
N PRO A 874 -24.91 -13.28 -1.22
CA PRO A 874 -25.35 -13.70 0.11
C PRO A 874 -25.33 -12.54 1.12
N SER A 875 -26.27 -12.51 2.07
CA SER A 875 -26.42 -11.38 3.02
C SER A 875 -26.96 -11.85 4.36
N GLY A 876 -26.44 -11.29 5.46
CA GLY A 876 -26.82 -11.65 6.83
C GLY A 876 -25.86 -12.63 7.53
N LEU A 877 -26.35 -13.19 8.64
CA LEU A 877 -25.67 -14.22 9.41
C LEU A 877 -26.09 -15.60 8.87
N LEU A 878 -25.13 -16.33 8.31
CA LEU A 878 -25.32 -17.68 7.76
C LEU A 878 -24.83 -18.75 8.73
N GLY A 879 -23.87 -18.43 9.61
CA GLY A 879 -23.41 -19.34 10.65
C GLY A 879 -22.44 -20.43 10.15
N PRO A 880 -22.29 -21.55 10.87
CA PRO A 880 -22.92 -21.84 12.16
C PRO A 880 -22.38 -20.93 13.27
N VAL A 881 -23.24 -20.53 14.20
CA VAL A 881 -22.81 -19.81 15.42
C VAL A 881 -22.46 -20.84 16.49
N THR A 882 -21.25 -20.78 17.05
CA THR A 882 -20.77 -21.74 18.04
C THR A 882 -20.13 -21.07 19.26
N LEU A 883 -20.16 -21.79 20.40
CA LEU A 883 -19.40 -21.46 21.60
C LEU A 883 -18.35 -22.54 21.89
N THR A 884 -17.09 -22.13 22.05
CA THR A 884 -15.98 -23.03 22.41
C THR A 884 -15.45 -22.68 23.80
N PRO A 885 -15.41 -23.62 24.75
CA PRO A 885 -14.90 -23.36 26.10
C PRO A 885 -13.37 -23.23 26.08
N LEU A 886 -12.84 -22.24 26.78
CA LEU A 886 -11.42 -21.91 26.81
C LEU A 886 -10.84 -22.01 28.21
N LYS A 887 -9.61 -22.53 28.30
CA LYS A 887 -8.70 -22.16 29.37
C LYS A 887 -7.95 -20.90 28.98
N VAL A 888 -7.75 -20.02 29.96
CA VAL A 888 -6.99 -18.80 29.81
C VAL A 888 -5.62 -18.99 30.43
N GLU A 889 -4.58 -18.54 29.75
CA GLU A 889 -3.23 -18.61 30.28
C GLU A 889 -2.55 -17.24 30.16
N ARG A 890 -1.78 -16.85 31.18
CA ARG A 890 -1.09 -15.55 31.27
C ARG A 890 0.43 -15.71 31.28
#